data_AF-A0A511T778-F1
#
_entry.id   AF-A0A511T778-F1
#
_cell.length_a   1.000
_cell.length_b   1.000
_cell.length_c   1.000
_cell.angle_alpha   90.00
_cell.angle_beta   90.00
_cell.angle_gamma   90.00
#
_symmetry.space_group_name_H-M   'P 1'
#
loop_
_entity.id
_entity.type
_entity.pdbx_description
1 polymer ?
#
loop_
_entity_poly.entity_id
_entity_poly.type
_entity_poly.pdbx_seq_one_letter_code
_entity_poly.pdbx_strand_id
1 'polypeptide(L)'
;MRLSQFLPGGRGWLLGSLVALAVGCQGADTQEEAVDQDTFSLEQALGPLRERSCEELKLARPSAEDGEYTLYIFGDPAMPWTAWCHDMAGTPAEYLPLREVGLAANYSQYTAGGASPGTSVRTAYQRLRINPFTLEVDTSDRTFASSTGELRHSGGASVTAMPYATAMSCDYGDTGRARIDLRGTPFKVAPEYFQVLGWGQHGAQVYGFADQLVTVTGGGYCGWNAPLLADPFAGGFLPLLYTVANQAWTPTVRVYPFGGAEAQVQTFHVGTYEHGQLHVGAQGIGALHVPRGWVVTLYAQDDFRGTATRYTSDTELTATAPERWARSLRVEAPVRVFAGAGQTGTAQSLRAGRYDLDTLTVGNDAIRSVQVPDGYRVTLHADSGFSGPRLHLTEDTDLSGLELNARTSSLVVESTTVRDSNSVDGFWRGSGGQNPDSTANRTFFVDHTGPAELVTFTLSSVVGSYLYLFDAQGHRLAEAAYASNSPDATLSALLTPGTYRLVAATQEAGQTGYFTLRADRARLRAPQRLTVKAVHTFSWVYDDDGTGANDSVTVWRPSTAGSPGFYPLGDLAQPNEGGPAPKTTFLVSGEGDVLARPVDYDLIWDDRGSGGTDDVRFWHPRPPDGYTCLGSVAKLDDDKPSLDLVRCVRSEYVVPARASWVWNDQGSGADDDITVWQADAREHLGLNLSVIVAQGHYGDPEGHRFWTLNKSMLANTELQGGVVDDLLVRRFAPRIWLHPEEQFWPTSTQTFVSNMSQTATRLTTPTGLGCDSCAPFAFLAGQSPSQADVPVYAQVIPRTQSDRPTNVTDVVYWVFYGYNRGKRACKHEANSSRPRSCDEWDSFANHVGDWEHLTVRFVDGRPAVLTTSQGVLLAPMSFGDKNVALVGGWRPELYAAKGSHGLYPELATYDYGWRGLWSEFRDVTGRGTAWDTWRDLRISPWQRRGGYSGGGFEGFNLTLAWGNERSGCDNDGADATGHCVLDPGPLGPAMRAFAQPASLDMR
;
A
#
# COMPACT_ATOMS: atom_id res chain seq x y z
N MET A 1 -22.93 -41.46 -13.35
CA MET A 1 -23.69 -42.71 -13.58
C MET A 1 -23.10 -43.38 -14.83
N ARG A 2 -22.54 -44.59 -14.72
CA ARG A 2 -21.82 -45.40 -15.77
C ARG A 2 -20.52 -44.77 -16.34
N LEU A 3 -19.32 -45.35 -16.41
CA LEU A 3 -18.69 -46.69 -16.63
C LEU A 3 -18.35 -47.07 -18.10
N SER A 4 -17.18 -47.72 -18.27
CA SER A 4 -16.51 -48.32 -19.46
C SER A 4 -16.08 -47.35 -20.58
N GLN A 5 -14.80 -47.19 -20.95
CA GLN A 5 -13.72 -48.12 -21.38
C GLN A 5 -13.75 -48.49 -22.88
N PHE A 6 -12.70 -48.10 -23.62
CA PHE A 6 -12.06 -48.90 -24.69
C PHE A 6 -10.60 -48.44 -24.92
N LEU A 7 -9.72 -49.41 -25.16
CA LEU A 7 -8.29 -49.36 -25.55
C LEU A 7 -8.15 -50.30 -26.78
N PRO A 8 -7.12 -50.26 -27.67
CA PRO A 8 -5.72 -50.52 -27.27
C PRO A 8 -4.55 -49.99 -28.16
N GLY A 9 -3.32 -50.16 -27.63
CA GLY A 9 -2.05 -50.21 -28.38
C GLY A 9 -1.00 -49.17 -27.93
N GLY A 10 0.26 -49.49 -27.62
CA GLY A 10 0.93 -50.79 -27.44
C GLY A 10 2.44 -50.75 -27.76
N ARG A 11 3.28 -51.34 -26.88
CA ARG A 11 4.78 -51.48 -26.92
C ARG A 11 5.58 -50.28 -26.36
N GLY A 12 6.60 -50.43 -25.51
CA GLY A 12 7.02 -51.63 -24.75
C GLY A 12 8.27 -51.47 -23.84
N TRP A 13 8.28 -52.24 -22.73
CA TRP A 13 9.38 -52.95 -22.01
C TRP A 13 10.80 -52.32 -21.92
N LEU A 14 11.46 -52.07 -20.76
CA LEU A 14 11.81 -52.83 -19.51
C LEU A 14 13.15 -53.61 -19.51
N LEU A 15 13.87 -53.51 -18.37
CA LEU A 15 15.05 -54.28 -17.87
C LEU A 15 16.43 -53.93 -18.51
N GLY A 16 17.57 -53.93 -17.79
CA GLY A 16 17.83 -54.12 -16.35
C GLY A 16 19.32 -54.45 -16.03
N SER A 17 19.62 -54.68 -14.74
CA SER A 17 20.79 -55.42 -14.17
C SER A 17 21.97 -54.65 -13.55
N LEU A 18 22.26 -54.99 -12.28
CA LEU A 18 23.55 -54.79 -11.60
C LEU A 18 24.61 -55.81 -12.09
N VAL A 19 25.89 -55.43 -12.03
CA VAL A 19 27.02 -56.36 -11.80
C VAL A 19 28.01 -55.70 -10.84
N ALA A 20 28.49 -56.46 -9.85
CA ALA A 20 29.65 -56.11 -9.03
C ALA A 20 30.72 -57.20 -9.19
N LEU A 21 31.99 -56.82 -9.24
CA LEU A 21 33.14 -57.74 -9.14
C LEU A 21 34.39 -56.96 -8.70
N ALA A 22 35.21 -57.61 -7.85
CA ALA A 22 36.40 -57.05 -7.22
C ALA A 22 37.66 -57.91 -7.52
N VAL A 23 38.75 -57.72 -6.75
CA VAL A 23 40.11 -58.33 -6.89
C VAL A 23 40.98 -57.62 -7.95
N GLY A 24 42.26 -57.26 -7.77
CA GLY A 24 43.25 -57.35 -6.68
C GLY A 24 44.62 -56.80 -7.19
N CYS A 25 45.73 -56.64 -6.45
CA CYS A 25 46.08 -56.87 -5.04
C CYS A 25 47.39 -56.07 -4.65
N GLN A 26 47.93 -56.34 -3.45
CA GLN A 26 49.22 -55.89 -2.83
C GLN A 26 50.48 -56.02 -3.74
N GLY A 27 51.61 -55.33 -3.51
CA GLY A 27 52.03 -54.34 -2.50
C GLY A 27 53.58 -54.34 -2.34
N ALA A 28 54.22 -53.21 -1.97
CA ALA A 28 55.66 -53.17 -1.65
C ALA A 28 56.09 -51.93 -0.82
N ASP A 29 56.79 -52.21 0.28
CA ASP A 29 57.81 -51.46 1.03
C ASP A 29 57.66 -49.98 1.46
N THR A 30 58.12 -49.78 2.70
CA THR A 30 58.14 -48.56 3.51
C THR A 30 59.37 -47.70 3.27
N GLN A 31 59.18 -46.39 3.09
CA GLN A 31 60.05 -45.35 3.70
C GLN A 31 59.19 -44.16 4.14
N GLU A 32 59.55 -43.56 5.28
CA GLU A 32 58.87 -42.40 5.85
C GLU A 32 59.35 -41.11 5.14
N GLU A 33 58.43 -40.38 4.51
CA GLU A 33 58.57 -38.94 4.30
C GLU A 33 57.30 -38.24 4.81
N ALA A 34 57.49 -37.10 5.47
CA ALA A 34 56.43 -36.44 6.23
C ALA A 34 55.39 -35.77 5.33
N VAL A 35 54.10 -36.00 5.64
CA VAL A 35 52.99 -35.25 5.05
C VAL A 35 52.44 -34.29 6.10
N ASP A 36 52.55 -33.01 5.80
CA ASP A 36 51.98 -31.91 6.58
C ASP A 36 50.45 -32.04 6.62
N GLN A 37 49.84 -31.99 7.81
CA GLN A 37 48.40 -32.22 7.93
C GLN A 37 47.62 -30.92 7.68
N ASP A 38 46.95 -30.90 6.54
CA ASP A 38 46.05 -29.84 6.08
C ASP A 38 44.89 -29.61 7.06
N THR A 39 45.05 -28.64 7.96
CA THR A 39 43.99 -28.08 8.80
C THR A 39 43.38 -26.80 8.21
N PHE A 40 43.74 -26.42 6.98
CA PHE A 40 43.41 -25.11 6.40
C PHE A 40 42.23 -25.14 5.41
N SER A 41 41.68 -26.32 5.09
CA SER A 41 40.67 -26.50 4.04
C SER A 41 39.20 -26.53 4.51
N LEU A 42 38.90 -26.34 5.81
CA LEU A 42 37.52 -26.17 6.31
C LEU A 42 37.10 -24.72 6.63
N GLU A 43 38.05 -23.83 6.96
CA GLU A 43 37.72 -22.42 7.29
C GLU A 43 37.34 -21.57 6.05
N GLN A 44 37.66 -22.03 4.83
CA GLN A 44 37.39 -21.27 3.59
C GLN A 44 36.01 -21.51 2.96
N ALA A 45 35.18 -22.39 3.53
CA ALA A 45 33.83 -22.69 3.01
C ALA A 45 32.68 -22.01 3.79
N LEU A 46 32.98 -21.40 4.93
CA LEU A 46 32.02 -20.70 5.78
C LEU A 46 32.51 -19.25 5.94
N GLY A 47 31.58 -18.28 5.88
CA GLY A 47 31.89 -16.92 6.32
C GLY A 47 32.27 -16.89 7.81
N PRO A 48 32.81 -15.78 8.33
CA PRO A 48 33.15 -15.69 9.75
C PRO A 48 31.93 -16.02 10.61
N LEU A 49 32.06 -17.09 11.42
CA LEU A 49 31.00 -17.59 12.30
C LEU A 49 30.44 -16.44 13.14
N ARG A 50 29.12 -16.27 13.10
CA ARG A 50 28.43 -15.21 13.85
C ARG A 50 28.14 -15.64 15.28
N GLU A 51 27.95 -14.66 16.15
CA GLU A 51 27.73 -14.85 17.58
C GLU A 51 26.50 -15.75 17.84
N ARG A 52 26.72 -16.90 18.48
CA ARG A 52 25.71 -17.96 18.69
C ARG A 52 25.02 -17.85 20.04
N SER A 53 25.75 -17.33 21.03
CA SER A 53 25.31 -17.14 22.42
C SER A 53 25.46 -15.69 22.87
N CYS A 54 24.78 -15.32 23.94
CA CYS A 54 24.93 -14.03 24.61
C CYS A 54 26.34 -13.87 25.20
N GLU A 55 26.99 -14.97 25.58
CA GLU A 55 28.40 -14.98 26.01
C GLU A 55 29.36 -14.65 24.86
N GLU A 56 29.20 -15.29 23.68
CA GLU A 56 29.97 -14.96 22.48
C GLU A 56 29.74 -13.50 22.05
N LEU A 57 28.50 -13.02 22.13
CA LEU A 57 28.15 -11.63 21.91
C LEU A 57 28.84 -10.69 22.90
N LYS A 58 28.86 -11.01 24.20
CA LYS A 58 29.51 -10.19 25.24
C LYS A 58 31.02 -10.13 25.04
N LEU A 59 31.65 -11.23 24.62
CA LEU A 59 33.07 -11.28 24.27
C LEU A 59 33.38 -10.42 23.03
N ALA A 60 32.54 -10.49 22.00
CA ALA A 60 32.66 -9.65 20.81
C ALA A 60 32.37 -8.16 21.09
N ARG A 61 31.49 -7.87 22.07
CA ARG A 61 30.98 -6.53 22.39
C ARG A 61 30.94 -6.32 23.92
N PRO A 62 32.08 -6.00 24.57
CA PRO A 62 32.15 -5.88 26.03
C PRO A 62 31.19 -4.85 26.66
N SER A 63 30.73 -3.86 25.89
CA SER A 63 29.75 -2.85 26.31
C SER A 63 28.28 -3.27 26.11
N ALA A 64 27.99 -4.50 25.67
CA ALA A 64 26.62 -4.99 25.55
C ALA A 64 25.99 -5.17 26.94
N GLU A 65 24.78 -4.64 27.12
CA GLU A 65 23.94 -4.72 28.32
C GLU A 65 22.77 -5.70 28.10
N ASP A 66 21.92 -5.92 29.11
CA ASP A 66 20.72 -6.74 28.96
C ASP A 66 19.77 -6.17 27.88
N GLY A 67 19.28 -7.00 26.96
CA GLY A 67 18.47 -6.55 25.82
C GLY A 67 18.18 -7.61 24.76
N GLU A 68 17.40 -7.28 23.72
CA GLU A 68 17.22 -8.15 22.54
C GLU A 68 18.40 -8.01 21.56
N TYR A 69 18.94 -9.14 21.09
CA TYR A 69 20.03 -9.22 20.12
C TYR A 69 19.78 -10.35 19.11
N THR A 70 20.36 -10.24 17.91
CA THR A 70 20.34 -11.33 16.92
C THR A 70 21.49 -12.30 17.17
N LEU A 71 21.16 -13.58 17.40
CA LEU A 71 22.09 -14.71 17.48
C LEU A 71 21.84 -15.66 16.30
N TYR A 72 22.78 -16.59 16.04
CA TYR A 72 22.79 -17.40 14.82
C TYR A 72 22.92 -18.90 15.12
N ILE A 73 22.03 -19.73 14.57
CA ILE A 73 22.05 -21.17 14.80
C ILE A 73 23.29 -21.78 14.12
N PHE A 74 24.08 -22.52 14.88
CA PHE A 74 25.40 -23.04 14.48
C PHE A 74 26.41 -21.96 14.02
N GLY A 75 26.10 -20.67 14.17
CA GLY A 75 26.86 -19.56 13.59
C GLY A 75 26.56 -19.29 12.11
N ASP A 76 25.58 -19.99 11.53
CA ASP A 76 25.15 -19.84 10.14
C ASP A 76 24.41 -18.50 9.96
N PRO A 77 24.93 -17.58 9.12
CA PRO A 77 24.26 -16.33 8.79
C PRO A 77 22.84 -16.53 8.22
N ALA A 78 22.52 -17.66 7.58
CA ALA A 78 21.19 -17.95 7.06
C ALA A 78 20.16 -18.35 8.14
N MET A 79 20.59 -18.59 9.38
CA MET A 79 19.74 -19.01 10.49
C MET A 79 19.71 -18.01 11.69
N PRO A 80 19.34 -16.73 11.48
CA PRO A 80 19.27 -15.74 12.55
C PRO A 80 18.01 -15.89 13.42
N TRP A 81 18.13 -15.62 14.72
CA TRP A 81 16.99 -15.52 15.65
C TRP A 81 17.20 -14.42 16.69
N THR A 82 16.11 -13.87 17.21
CA THR A 82 16.16 -12.85 18.25
C THR A 82 16.19 -13.49 19.64
N ALA A 83 17.24 -13.23 20.40
CA ALA A 83 17.40 -13.66 21.78
C ALA A 83 17.37 -12.44 22.71
N TRP A 84 16.66 -12.54 23.84
CA TRP A 84 16.87 -11.66 24.97
C TRP A 84 18.10 -12.15 25.75
N CYS A 85 19.15 -11.34 25.78
CA CYS A 85 20.31 -11.57 26.62
C CYS A 85 20.10 -10.96 28.00
N HIS A 86 20.17 -11.81 29.03
CA HIS A 86 20.01 -11.46 30.43
C HIS A 86 21.32 -11.67 31.21
N ASP A 87 21.52 -10.91 32.28
CA ASP A 87 22.71 -10.92 33.13
C ASP A 87 24.02 -10.73 32.34
N MET A 88 23.99 -9.81 31.38
CA MET A 88 25.15 -9.43 30.54
C MET A 88 26.28 -8.76 31.34
N ALA A 89 26.04 -8.43 32.62
CA ALA A 89 27.07 -7.99 33.57
C ALA A 89 27.66 -9.15 34.40
N GLY A 90 26.95 -10.27 34.53
CA GLY A 90 27.34 -11.47 35.28
C GLY A 90 27.59 -12.66 34.35
N THR A 91 26.64 -13.60 34.31
CA THR A 91 26.69 -14.80 33.45
C THR A 91 25.64 -14.70 32.33
N PRO A 92 26.02 -14.28 31.10
CA PRO A 92 25.09 -14.09 30.00
C PRO A 92 24.15 -15.28 29.75
N ALA A 93 22.86 -14.99 29.62
CA ALA A 93 21.80 -15.97 29.49
C ALA A 93 20.81 -15.60 28.37
N GLU A 94 20.71 -16.46 27.37
CA GLU A 94 19.76 -16.42 26.26
C GLU A 94 18.34 -16.81 26.71
N TYR A 95 17.36 -16.00 26.32
CA TYR A 95 15.95 -16.33 26.40
C TYR A 95 15.28 -16.05 25.05
N LEU A 96 14.40 -16.94 24.60
CA LEU A 96 13.54 -16.70 23.44
C LEU A 96 12.41 -15.72 23.84
N PRO A 97 12.32 -14.51 23.25
CA PRO A 97 11.21 -13.60 23.50
C PRO A 97 9.93 -14.12 22.83
N LEU A 98 8.84 -14.18 23.59
CA LEU A 98 7.55 -14.63 23.07
C LEU A 98 6.76 -13.42 22.58
N ARG A 99 6.29 -13.46 21.33
CA ARG A 99 5.55 -12.34 20.71
C ARG A 99 4.05 -12.37 21.01
N GLU A 100 3.50 -13.54 21.37
CA GLU A 100 2.11 -13.70 21.79
C GLU A 100 2.07 -14.12 23.27
N VAL A 101 1.71 -13.20 24.17
CA VAL A 101 1.76 -13.42 25.63
C VAL A 101 0.42 -13.11 26.29
N GLY A 102 0.16 -13.71 27.46
CA GLY A 102 -0.94 -13.29 28.34
C GLY A 102 -1.96 -14.37 28.63
N LEU A 103 -3.24 -14.02 28.53
CA LEU A 103 -4.33 -14.87 28.99
C LEU A 103 -4.65 -16.02 28.03
N ALA A 104 -4.26 -15.92 26.76
CA ALA A 104 -4.62 -16.91 25.75
C ALA A 104 -3.43 -17.57 25.04
N ALA A 105 -2.18 -17.16 25.31
CA ALA A 105 -0.97 -17.66 24.65
C ALA A 105 0.17 -17.85 25.68
N ASN A 106 1.07 -18.81 25.40
CA ASN A 106 2.25 -19.12 26.22
C ASN A 106 1.97 -19.27 27.73
N TYR A 107 1.09 -20.21 28.06
CA TYR A 107 0.72 -20.52 29.44
C TYR A 107 0.68 -22.03 29.70
N SER A 108 0.68 -22.39 30.98
CA SER A 108 0.51 -23.76 31.49
C SER A 108 -0.40 -23.74 32.71
N GLN A 109 -1.29 -24.73 32.84
CA GLN A 109 -2.36 -24.72 33.85
C GLN A 109 -2.59 -26.10 34.47
N TYR A 110 -2.72 -26.07 35.80
CA TYR A 110 -3.31 -27.13 36.58
C TYR A 110 -4.73 -26.71 37.00
N THR A 111 -5.74 -27.34 36.41
CA THR A 111 -7.14 -27.08 36.72
C THR A 111 -7.51 -27.67 38.08
N ALA A 112 -8.02 -26.83 38.99
CA ALA A 112 -8.48 -27.26 40.31
C ALA A 112 -9.82 -28.00 40.21
N GLY A 113 -9.95 -29.10 40.96
CA GLY A 113 -11.11 -29.97 40.93
C GLY A 113 -10.81 -31.37 41.46
N GLY A 114 -11.86 -32.10 41.83
CA GLY A 114 -11.78 -33.49 42.31
C GLY A 114 -10.77 -33.68 43.45
N ALA A 115 -9.70 -34.43 43.20
CA ALA A 115 -8.64 -34.73 44.18
C ALA A 115 -7.64 -33.57 44.40
N SER A 116 -7.82 -32.42 43.73
CA SER A 116 -6.98 -31.23 43.88
C SER A 116 -7.83 -29.97 44.08
N PRO A 117 -8.38 -29.76 45.30
CA PRO A 117 -9.18 -28.59 45.62
C PRO A 117 -8.33 -27.33 45.74
N GLY A 118 -8.94 -26.19 45.42
CA GLY A 118 -8.31 -24.87 45.45
C GLY A 118 -8.84 -23.98 44.32
N THR A 119 -7.97 -23.13 43.79
CA THR A 119 -8.15 -22.36 42.56
C THR A 119 -7.16 -22.85 41.50
N SER A 120 -7.57 -22.86 40.22
CA SER A 120 -6.71 -23.36 39.15
C SER A 120 -5.41 -22.57 39.08
N VAL A 121 -4.28 -23.28 39.10
CA VAL A 121 -2.95 -22.67 39.00
C VAL A 121 -2.64 -22.41 37.53
N ARG A 122 -2.35 -21.17 37.17
CA ARG A 122 -2.07 -20.76 35.79
C ARG A 122 -0.80 -19.93 35.73
N THR A 123 0.21 -20.44 35.04
CA THR A 123 1.51 -19.78 34.86
C THR A 123 1.66 -19.34 33.41
N ALA A 124 1.86 -18.04 33.19
CA ALA A 124 2.04 -17.42 31.88
C ALA A 124 3.50 -16.96 31.71
N TYR A 125 4.03 -17.09 30.50
CA TYR A 125 5.45 -16.91 30.18
C TYR A 125 5.62 -15.77 29.17
N GLN A 126 6.57 -14.88 29.44
CA GLN A 126 6.94 -13.78 28.52
C GLN A 126 8.20 -14.10 27.70
N ARG A 127 9.11 -14.90 28.27
CA ARG A 127 10.33 -15.38 27.61
C ARG A 127 10.61 -16.81 28.08
N LEU A 128 11.30 -17.59 27.26
CA LEU A 128 11.66 -18.98 27.57
C LEU A 128 13.18 -19.13 27.61
N ARG A 129 13.75 -19.69 28.68
CA ARG A 129 15.19 -20.00 28.73
C ARG A 129 15.49 -21.04 27.67
N ILE A 130 16.40 -20.75 26.74
CA ILE A 130 16.71 -21.62 25.60
C ILE A 130 18.21 -21.82 25.49
N ASN A 131 18.62 -23.06 25.18
CA ASN A 131 20.01 -23.36 24.85
C ASN A 131 20.25 -23.02 23.35
N PRO A 132 21.15 -22.08 23.01
CA PRO A 132 21.39 -21.68 21.62
C PRO A 132 22.00 -22.79 20.73
N PHE A 133 22.58 -23.83 21.34
CA PHE A 133 23.27 -24.92 20.64
C PHE A 133 22.40 -26.17 20.46
N THR A 134 21.52 -26.48 21.43
CA THR A 134 20.62 -27.65 21.34
C THR A 134 19.19 -27.29 20.93
N LEU A 135 18.83 -25.99 20.95
CA LEU A 135 17.47 -25.47 20.74
C LEU A 135 16.43 -25.99 21.73
N GLU A 136 16.88 -26.51 22.87
CA GLU A 136 16.01 -26.95 23.94
C GLU A 136 15.63 -25.77 24.84
N VAL A 137 14.32 -25.59 25.03
CA VAL A 137 13.76 -24.73 26.07
C VAL A 137 13.78 -25.48 27.40
N ASP A 138 14.35 -24.87 28.43
CA ASP A 138 14.17 -25.30 29.82
C ASP A 138 12.75 -24.88 30.28
N THR A 139 11.89 -25.86 30.55
CA THR A 139 10.51 -25.59 30.98
C THR A 139 10.37 -25.37 32.48
N SER A 140 11.44 -25.60 33.25
CA SER A 140 11.50 -25.36 34.69
C SER A 140 11.79 -23.90 35.05
N ASP A 141 12.49 -23.18 34.16
CA ASP A 141 12.82 -21.77 34.32
C ASP A 141 11.55 -20.91 34.37
N ARG A 142 11.43 -20.07 35.40
CA ARG A 142 10.28 -19.18 35.62
C ARG A 142 10.70 -17.71 35.77
N THR A 143 11.91 -17.36 35.33
CA THR A 143 12.52 -16.03 35.48
C THR A 143 11.67 -14.92 34.86
N PHE A 144 11.05 -15.21 33.70
CA PHE A 144 10.12 -14.30 33.00
C PHE A 144 8.69 -14.85 32.96
N ALA A 145 8.26 -15.51 34.04
CA ALA A 145 6.91 -16.05 34.19
C ALA A 145 6.14 -15.38 35.35
N SER A 146 4.82 -15.30 35.21
CA SER A 146 3.90 -14.90 36.28
C SER A 146 2.88 -16.00 36.52
N SER A 147 2.44 -16.18 37.77
CA SER A 147 1.53 -17.26 38.12
C SER A 147 0.38 -16.77 39.02
N THR A 148 -0.81 -17.34 38.81
CA THR A 148 -2.00 -17.09 39.61
C THR A 148 -2.62 -18.40 40.08
N GLY A 149 -3.40 -18.33 41.16
CA GLY A 149 -4.07 -19.48 41.75
C GLY A 149 -3.18 -20.32 42.67
N GLU A 150 -3.84 -21.14 43.49
CA GLU A 150 -3.23 -22.10 44.40
C GLU A 150 -4.19 -23.29 44.58
N LEU A 151 -3.66 -24.51 44.43
CA LEU A 151 -4.39 -25.74 44.74
C LEU A 151 -3.53 -26.72 45.53
N ARG A 152 -4.19 -27.67 46.18
CA ARG A 152 -3.52 -28.68 47.00
C ARG A 152 -3.60 -30.05 46.36
N HIS A 153 -2.46 -30.60 45.94
CA HIS A 153 -2.38 -31.92 45.34
C HIS A 153 -2.52 -33.05 46.38
N SER A 154 -2.98 -34.22 45.95
CA SER A 154 -3.07 -35.44 46.77
C SER A 154 -1.70 -35.83 47.33
N GLY A 155 -1.54 -35.78 48.65
CA GLY A 155 -0.24 -35.87 49.34
C GLY A 155 0.07 -34.62 50.17
N GLY A 156 -0.64 -33.52 49.93
CA GLY A 156 -0.66 -32.34 50.81
C GLY A 156 0.21 -31.17 50.35
N ALA A 157 0.99 -31.33 49.28
CA ALA A 157 1.76 -30.27 48.64
C ALA A 157 0.84 -29.20 48.05
N SER A 158 1.21 -27.93 48.24
CA SER A 158 0.61 -26.80 47.53
C SER A 158 1.32 -26.61 46.19
N VAL A 159 0.55 -26.35 45.14
CA VAL A 159 1.04 -25.97 43.81
C VAL A 159 0.62 -24.53 43.57
N THR A 160 1.58 -23.68 43.20
CA THR A 160 1.39 -22.25 42.92
C THR A 160 1.96 -21.82 41.56
N ALA A 161 2.71 -22.69 40.89
CA ALA A 161 3.17 -22.50 39.52
C ALA A 161 3.34 -23.84 38.80
N MET A 162 3.17 -23.81 37.48
CA MET A 162 3.40 -24.93 36.56
C MET A 162 4.68 -24.71 35.75
N PRO A 163 5.38 -25.77 35.31
CA PRO A 163 6.38 -25.69 34.24
C PRO A 163 5.74 -25.29 32.91
N TYR A 164 6.55 -24.81 31.97
CA TYR A 164 6.07 -24.48 30.63
C TYR A 164 5.59 -25.75 29.87
N ALA A 165 4.75 -25.55 28.86
CA ALA A 165 4.16 -26.59 28.04
C ALA A 165 3.41 -27.72 28.80
N THR A 166 2.94 -27.48 30.04
CA THR A 166 2.40 -28.53 30.93
C THR A 166 0.92 -28.30 31.28
N ALA A 167 0.08 -29.31 31.03
CA ALA A 167 -1.36 -29.32 31.28
C ALA A 167 -1.75 -30.42 32.28
N MET A 168 -2.48 -30.10 33.36
CA MET A 168 -2.83 -31.08 34.41
C MET A 168 -4.24 -30.86 35.00
N SER A 169 -4.92 -31.94 35.41
CA SER A 169 -6.13 -31.88 36.27
C SER A 169 -6.33 -33.17 37.09
N CYS A 170 -7.18 -33.08 38.12
CA CYS A 170 -7.56 -34.20 39.01
C CYS A 170 -9.07 -34.41 39.13
N ASP A 171 -9.82 -34.06 38.09
CA ASP A 171 -11.28 -33.95 38.07
C ASP A 171 -11.99 -35.01 37.20
N TYR A 172 -11.26 -36.05 36.77
CA TYR A 172 -11.69 -37.10 35.84
C TYR A 172 -11.97 -36.62 34.39
N GLY A 173 -11.78 -35.34 34.08
CA GLY A 173 -11.82 -34.79 32.72
C GLY A 173 -10.42 -34.44 32.21
N ASP A 174 -10.27 -34.14 30.92
CA ASP A 174 -9.00 -33.68 30.35
C ASP A 174 -8.78 -32.17 30.56
N THR A 175 -9.27 -31.58 31.66
CA THR A 175 -9.55 -30.14 31.79
C THR A 175 -8.33 -29.25 32.03
N GLY A 176 -7.15 -29.81 32.25
CA GLY A 176 -5.89 -29.08 32.26
C GLY A 176 -5.56 -28.49 30.89
N ARG A 177 -4.89 -27.34 30.85
CA ARG A 177 -4.64 -26.59 29.60
C ARG A 177 -3.22 -26.05 29.58
N ALA A 178 -2.53 -26.20 28.47
CA ALA A 178 -1.34 -25.42 28.15
C ALA A 178 -1.39 -24.99 26.69
N ARG A 179 -0.68 -23.91 26.38
CA ARG A 179 -0.57 -23.42 25.01
C ARG A 179 0.82 -22.86 24.76
N ILE A 180 1.45 -23.38 23.72
CA ILE A 180 2.72 -22.94 23.18
C ILE A 180 2.40 -22.10 21.94
N ASP A 181 2.94 -20.89 21.86
CA ASP A 181 2.68 -19.96 20.77
C ASP A 181 3.97 -19.24 20.35
N LEU A 182 4.69 -19.85 19.42
CA LEU A 182 5.98 -19.40 18.90
C LEU A 182 5.84 -18.54 17.64
N ARG A 183 4.60 -18.14 17.29
CA ARG A 183 4.33 -17.30 16.12
C ARG A 183 5.03 -15.95 16.28
N GLY A 184 5.61 -15.45 15.19
CA GLY A 184 6.49 -14.26 15.24
C GLY A 184 7.94 -14.56 15.67
N THR A 185 8.29 -15.82 15.93
CA THR A 185 9.68 -16.29 16.09
C THR A 185 10.06 -17.21 14.91
N PRO A 186 11.35 -17.52 14.67
CA PRO A 186 11.77 -18.50 13.67
C PRO A 186 11.76 -19.95 14.22
N PHE A 187 11.01 -20.23 15.29
CA PHE A 187 10.95 -21.56 15.91
C PHE A 187 9.57 -22.19 15.83
N LYS A 188 9.54 -23.51 15.69
CA LYS A 188 8.34 -24.34 15.82
C LYS A 188 8.59 -25.49 16.79
N VAL A 189 7.52 -26.06 17.33
CA VAL A 189 7.63 -27.16 18.29
C VAL A 189 7.95 -28.46 17.54
N ALA A 190 8.85 -29.29 18.08
CA ALA A 190 9.10 -30.62 17.52
C ALA A 190 7.81 -31.47 17.59
N PRO A 191 7.36 -32.10 16.48
CA PRO A 191 6.20 -32.97 16.50
C PRO A 191 6.44 -34.20 17.38
N GLU A 192 5.36 -34.74 17.94
CA GLU A 192 5.34 -35.95 18.78
C GLU A 192 6.14 -35.89 20.11
N TYR A 193 6.70 -34.73 20.48
CA TYR A 193 7.52 -34.58 21.70
C TYR A 193 6.73 -34.39 23.01
N PHE A 194 5.51 -34.93 23.11
CA PHE A 194 4.62 -34.82 24.27
C PHE A 194 4.19 -36.18 24.80
N GLN A 195 4.09 -36.31 26.12
CA GLN A 195 3.70 -37.53 26.81
C GLN A 195 2.52 -37.27 27.77
N VAL A 196 1.52 -38.16 27.72
CA VAL A 196 0.40 -38.17 28.66
C VAL A 196 0.68 -39.21 29.75
N LEU A 197 0.88 -38.76 30.99
CA LEU A 197 1.27 -39.58 32.13
C LEU A 197 0.38 -39.32 33.36
N GLY A 198 0.64 -40.05 34.45
CA GLY A 198 -0.11 -40.00 35.71
C GLY A 198 -1.11 -41.14 35.85
N TRP A 199 -2.17 -40.95 36.65
CA TRP A 199 -3.13 -42.00 36.98
C TRP A 199 -4.47 -41.74 36.28
N GLY A 200 -5.04 -42.77 35.65
CA GLY A 200 -6.30 -42.64 34.89
C GLY A 200 -6.25 -41.49 33.88
N GLN A 201 -5.13 -41.37 33.16
CA GLN A 201 -4.70 -40.16 32.48
C GLN A 201 -5.41 -39.91 31.14
N HIS A 202 -5.81 -38.66 30.92
CA HIS A 202 -6.40 -38.16 29.69
C HIS A 202 -5.56 -36.98 29.17
N GLY A 203 -5.52 -36.75 27.86
CA GLY A 203 -4.84 -35.61 27.27
C GLY A 203 -4.55 -35.78 25.78
N ALA A 204 -4.33 -34.65 25.09
CA ALA A 204 -3.93 -34.60 23.69
C ALA A 204 -3.16 -33.31 23.38
N GLN A 205 -2.54 -33.23 22.22
CA GLN A 205 -1.89 -32.02 21.71
C GLN A 205 -2.29 -31.81 20.25
N VAL A 206 -2.60 -30.56 19.89
CA VAL A 206 -3.03 -30.15 18.55
C VAL A 206 -2.08 -29.09 18.04
N TYR A 207 -1.40 -29.40 16.93
CA TYR A 207 -0.47 -28.50 16.24
C TYR A 207 -1.21 -27.68 15.18
N GLY A 208 -0.81 -26.43 14.99
CA GLY A 208 -1.34 -25.51 13.99
C GLY A 208 -0.33 -24.42 13.63
N PHE A 209 -0.64 -23.64 12.59
CA PHE A 209 0.21 -22.56 12.06
C PHE A 209 1.68 -23.00 11.89
N ALA A 210 1.92 -23.93 10.96
CA ALA A 210 3.26 -24.51 10.69
C ALA A 210 3.99 -25.01 11.96
N ASP A 211 3.24 -25.66 12.87
CA ASP A 211 3.69 -26.22 14.15
C ASP A 211 4.22 -25.18 15.17
N GLN A 212 4.03 -23.88 14.90
CA GLN A 212 4.38 -22.80 15.84
C GLN A 212 3.32 -22.61 16.93
N LEU A 213 2.10 -23.10 16.72
CA LEU A 213 1.02 -23.06 17.69
C LEU A 213 0.70 -24.48 18.14
N VAL A 214 0.76 -24.75 19.44
CA VAL A 214 0.38 -26.05 20.02
C VAL A 214 -0.54 -25.85 21.22
N THR A 215 -1.77 -26.37 21.12
CA THR A 215 -2.70 -26.45 22.25
C THR A 215 -2.62 -27.82 22.88
N VAL A 216 -2.43 -27.89 24.19
CA VAL A 216 -2.22 -29.11 24.97
C VAL A 216 -3.32 -29.26 26.01
N THR A 217 -3.98 -30.42 26.05
CA THR A 217 -4.88 -30.84 27.13
C THR A 217 -4.26 -31.98 27.93
N GLY A 218 -4.56 -32.04 29.23
CA GLY A 218 -4.05 -33.03 30.15
C GLY A 218 -4.92 -33.10 31.40
N GLY A 219 -5.07 -34.28 31.98
CA GLY A 219 -6.00 -34.50 33.09
C GLY A 219 -6.33 -35.97 33.33
N GLY A 220 -7.57 -36.23 33.77
CA GLY A 220 -8.03 -37.52 34.24
C GLY A 220 -8.05 -37.55 35.78
N TYR A 221 -7.66 -38.65 36.39
CA TYR A 221 -7.52 -38.74 37.85
C TYR A 221 -6.08 -38.40 38.28
N CYS A 222 -5.71 -37.13 38.13
CA CYS A 222 -4.33 -36.66 38.32
C CYS A 222 -3.37 -37.19 37.24
N GLY A 223 -3.82 -37.15 35.99
CA GLY A 223 -2.95 -37.22 34.83
C GLY A 223 -2.55 -35.83 34.33
N TRP A 224 -1.50 -35.80 33.52
CA TRP A 224 -0.97 -34.60 32.89
C TRP A 224 -0.49 -34.89 31.47
N ASN A 225 -0.34 -33.84 30.67
CA ASN A 225 0.35 -33.86 29.39
C ASN A 225 1.46 -32.80 29.42
N ALA A 226 2.69 -33.20 29.12
CA ALA A 226 3.90 -32.38 29.21
C ALA A 226 4.93 -32.84 28.15
N PRO A 227 6.03 -32.09 27.94
CA PRO A 227 7.12 -32.55 27.08
C PRO A 227 7.66 -33.92 27.50
N LEU A 228 8.22 -34.67 26.54
CA LEU A 228 8.81 -35.98 26.78
C LEU A 228 9.84 -35.94 27.92
N LEU A 229 9.76 -36.90 28.85
CA LEU A 229 10.55 -36.98 30.09
C LEU A 229 10.38 -35.83 31.12
N ALA A 230 9.55 -34.81 30.86
CA ALA A 230 9.32 -33.73 31.83
C ALA A 230 8.45 -34.16 33.03
N ASP A 231 8.80 -33.67 34.22
CA ASP A 231 8.02 -33.79 35.44
C ASP A 231 6.96 -32.66 35.52
N PRO A 232 5.71 -32.93 35.95
CA PRO A 232 4.64 -31.93 35.92
C PRO A 232 4.81 -30.77 36.91
N PHE A 233 5.74 -30.86 37.87
CA PHE A 233 6.00 -29.82 38.87
C PHE A 233 7.41 -29.22 38.72
N ALA A 234 8.42 -30.06 38.48
CA ALA A 234 9.80 -29.66 38.32
C ALA A 234 10.14 -29.20 36.89
N GLY A 235 9.45 -29.69 35.86
CA GLY A 235 9.71 -29.37 34.46
C GLY A 235 10.67 -30.35 33.77
N GLY A 236 11.29 -29.90 32.68
CA GLY A 236 12.18 -30.67 31.81
C GLY A 236 12.60 -29.84 30.60
N PHE A 237 12.80 -30.47 29.45
CA PHE A 237 13.23 -29.81 28.22
C PHE A 237 12.22 -29.97 27.07
N LEU A 238 12.05 -28.91 26.28
CA LEU A 238 11.23 -28.91 25.06
C LEU A 238 12.10 -28.50 23.86
N PRO A 239 12.48 -29.43 22.96
CA PRO A 239 13.25 -29.11 21.76
C PRO A 239 12.40 -28.33 20.76
N LEU A 240 12.99 -27.24 20.25
CA LEU A 240 12.44 -26.45 19.15
C LEU A 240 13.17 -26.76 17.85
N LEU A 241 12.45 -26.61 16.74
CA LEU A 241 13.01 -26.69 15.39
C LEU A 241 13.07 -25.29 14.80
N TYR A 242 14.24 -24.89 14.31
CA TYR A 242 14.37 -23.66 13.53
C TYR A 242 13.63 -23.81 12.19
N THR A 243 12.90 -22.78 11.79
CA THR A 243 12.17 -22.70 10.53
C THR A 243 12.22 -21.28 9.99
N VAL A 244 12.60 -21.12 8.72
CA VAL A 244 12.25 -19.91 7.97
C VAL A 244 10.73 -19.87 7.85
N ALA A 245 10.10 -18.86 8.46
CA ALA A 245 8.66 -18.74 8.50
C ALA A 245 8.13 -18.29 7.13
N ASN A 246 7.79 -19.26 6.27
CA ASN A 246 7.17 -19.04 4.95
C ASN A 246 5.79 -18.35 5.01
N GLN A 247 5.27 -18.09 6.20
CA GLN A 247 4.00 -17.40 6.43
C GLN A 247 4.24 -16.21 7.38
N ALA A 248 4.11 -15.00 6.86
CA ALA A 248 4.26 -13.78 7.64
C ALA A 248 3.25 -13.75 8.82
N TRP A 249 3.75 -13.66 10.04
CA TRP A 249 2.91 -13.41 11.21
C TRP A 249 2.43 -11.96 11.18
N THR A 250 1.11 -11.78 11.21
CA THR A 250 0.45 -10.49 11.38
C THR A 250 -0.19 -10.49 12.76
N PRO A 251 0.12 -9.53 13.66
CA PRO A 251 -0.55 -9.42 14.95
C PRO A 251 -2.04 -9.13 14.75
N THR A 252 -2.85 -9.62 15.69
CA THR A 252 -4.31 -9.53 15.61
C THR A 252 -4.92 -9.43 16.99
N VAL A 253 -5.91 -8.56 17.16
CA VAL A 253 -6.80 -8.59 18.33
C VAL A 253 -7.66 -9.85 18.25
N ARG A 254 -7.88 -10.51 19.39
CA ARG A 254 -8.81 -11.65 19.47
C ARG A 254 -9.85 -11.44 20.55
N VAL A 255 -11.11 -11.75 20.23
CA VAL A 255 -12.25 -11.62 21.14
C VAL A 255 -12.77 -13.02 21.45
N TYR A 256 -12.74 -13.37 22.72
CA TYR A 256 -13.13 -14.69 23.24
C TYR A 256 -14.56 -14.60 23.81
N PRO A 257 -15.51 -15.45 23.36
CA PRO A 257 -16.83 -15.53 23.99
C PRO A 257 -16.73 -16.11 25.42
N PHE A 258 -17.55 -15.59 26.34
CA PHE A 258 -17.56 -16.03 27.74
C PHE A 258 -17.94 -17.50 27.86
N GLY A 259 -17.07 -18.30 28.50
CA GLY A 259 -17.25 -19.74 28.65
C GLY A 259 -17.23 -20.54 27.35
N GLY A 260 -16.93 -19.91 26.21
CA GLY A 260 -16.93 -20.55 24.90
C GLY A 260 -15.64 -21.30 24.56
N ALA A 261 -15.72 -22.18 23.57
CA ALA A 261 -14.57 -22.92 23.08
C ALA A 261 -13.67 -22.06 22.18
N GLU A 262 -12.38 -22.39 22.11
CA GLU A 262 -11.38 -21.65 21.32
C GLU A 262 -11.73 -21.58 19.81
N ALA A 263 -12.47 -22.56 19.28
CA ALA A 263 -12.95 -22.57 17.90
C ALA A 263 -13.99 -21.46 17.59
N GLN A 264 -14.48 -20.72 18.59
CA GLN A 264 -15.42 -19.60 18.43
C GLN A 264 -14.75 -18.22 18.58
N VAL A 265 -13.42 -18.17 18.64
CA VAL A 265 -12.65 -16.92 18.78
C VAL A 265 -12.70 -16.12 17.48
N GLN A 266 -13.04 -14.84 17.59
CA GLN A 266 -13.00 -13.92 16.46
C GLN A 266 -11.68 -13.14 16.45
N THR A 267 -11.19 -12.87 15.24
CA THR A 267 -9.89 -12.24 15.00
C THR A 267 -10.09 -10.93 14.23
N PHE A 268 -9.44 -9.86 14.70
CA PHE A 268 -9.62 -8.50 14.20
C PHE A 268 -8.25 -7.85 13.91
N HIS A 269 -8.19 -7.08 12.82
CA HIS A 269 -7.04 -6.26 12.45
C HIS A 269 -7.29 -4.79 12.86
N VAL A 270 -6.35 -3.88 12.59
CA VAL A 270 -6.58 -2.43 12.74
C VAL A 270 -7.78 -2.03 11.87
N GLY A 271 -8.78 -1.37 12.47
CA GLY A 271 -10.04 -1.08 11.81
C GLY A 271 -11.21 -0.85 12.76
N THR A 272 -12.42 -0.87 12.19
CA THR A 272 -13.69 -0.61 12.89
C THR A 272 -14.73 -1.65 12.49
N TYR A 273 -15.40 -2.22 13.49
CA TYR A 273 -16.25 -3.41 13.36
C TYR A 273 -17.60 -3.22 14.07
N GLU A 274 -18.68 -3.57 13.39
CA GLU A 274 -20.07 -3.45 13.89
C GLU A 274 -20.59 -4.75 14.53
N HIS A 275 -21.81 -4.71 15.08
CA HIS A 275 -22.41 -5.84 15.79
C HIS A 275 -22.55 -7.10 14.92
N GLY A 276 -22.92 -6.92 13.65
CA GLY A 276 -22.96 -7.99 12.63
C GLY A 276 -21.57 -8.52 12.21
N GLN A 277 -20.49 -8.01 12.80
CA GLN A 277 -19.11 -8.48 12.65
C GLN A 277 -18.51 -8.93 14.00
N LEU A 278 -19.24 -8.77 15.12
CA LEU A 278 -18.81 -9.06 16.50
C LEU A 278 -19.72 -10.12 17.15
N HIS A 279 -19.59 -11.36 16.68
CA HIS A 279 -20.37 -12.54 17.08
C HIS A 279 -19.90 -13.16 18.41
N VAL A 280 -20.14 -12.47 19.51
CA VAL A 280 -19.65 -12.87 20.85
C VAL A 280 -20.54 -13.89 21.58
N GLY A 281 -21.55 -14.42 20.88
CA GLY A 281 -22.48 -15.42 21.40
C GLY A 281 -23.46 -14.89 22.45
N ALA A 282 -24.40 -15.75 22.88
CA ALA A 282 -25.44 -15.40 23.85
C ALA A 282 -24.93 -15.13 25.27
N GLN A 283 -23.63 -15.31 25.53
CA GLN A 283 -22.96 -15.00 26.80
C GLN A 283 -21.96 -13.83 26.68
N GLY A 284 -21.86 -13.14 25.54
CA GLY A 284 -21.02 -11.95 25.40
C GLY A 284 -19.53 -12.23 25.49
N ILE A 285 -18.73 -11.16 25.54
CA ILE A 285 -17.26 -11.25 25.61
C ILE A 285 -16.80 -11.73 26.99
N GLY A 286 -15.95 -12.76 27.02
CA GLY A 286 -15.29 -13.25 28.23
C GLY A 286 -13.84 -12.78 28.37
N ALA A 287 -13.11 -12.63 27.26
CA ALA A 287 -11.77 -12.08 27.28
C ALA A 287 -11.40 -11.38 25.97
N LEU A 288 -10.41 -10.50 26.06
CA LEU A 288 -9.75 -9.83 24.95
C LEU A 288 -8.27 -10.20 24.96
N HIS A 289 -7.73 -10.49 23.79
CA HIS A 289 -6.29 -10.47 23.53
C HIS A 289 -5.95 -9.21 22.74
N VAL A 290 -4.95 -8.46 23.20
CA VAL A 290 -4.52 -7.18 22.61
C VAL A 290 -2.99 -7.20 22.45
N PRO A 291 -2.45 -7.23 21.22
CA PRO A 291 -1.00 -7.20 21.00
C PRO A 291 -0.32 -5.97 21.61
N ARG A 292 0.98 -6.04 21.88
CA ARG A 292 1.72 -4.96 22.57
C ARG A 292 1.63 -3.66 21.77
N GLY A 293 1.30 -2.56 22.44
CA GLY A 293 1.11 -1.24 21.81
C GLY A 293 -0.16 -1.08 20.99
N TRP A 294 -0.96 -2.13 20.81
CA TRP A 294 -2.29 -2.03 20.19
C TRP A 294 -3.32 -1.52 21.20
N VAL A 295 -4.44 -1.04 20.69
CA VAL A 295 -5.54 -0.44 21.43
C VAL A 295 -6.85 -1.03 20.93
N VAL A 296 -7.65 -1.53 21.86
CA VAL A 296 -9.02 -1.99 21.61
C VAL A 296 -9.98 -1.07 22.34
N THR A 297 -10.96 -0.51 21.65
CA THR A 297 -12.07 0.21 22.26
C THR A 297 -13.39 -0.50 21.96
N LEU A 298 -14.05 -0.98 23.01
CA LEU A 298 -15.38 -1.58 22.95
C LEU A 298 -16.45 -0.53 23.22
N TYR A 299 -17.53 -0.55 22.44
CA TYR A 299 -18.63 0.41 22.52
C TYR A 299 -19.96 -0.31 22.80
N ALA A 300 -20.77 0.26 23.69
CA ALA A 300 -22.05 -0.31 24.11
C ALA A 300 -23.15 -0.30 23.03
N GLN A 301 -22.97 0.47 21.93
CA GLN A 301 -23.93 0.61 20.84
C GLN A 301 -23.26 0.40 19.47
N ASP A 302 -24.09 0.22 18.43
CA ASP A 302 -23.65 0.25 17.03
C ASP A 302 -23.11 1.65 16.66
N ASP A 303 -22.45 1.79 15.50
CA ASP A 303 -21.88 3.06 15.00
C ASP A 303 -20.85 3.73 15.97
N PHE A 304 -20.18 2.95 16.83
CA PHE A 304 -19.18 3.41 17.81
C PHE A 304 -19.72 4.40 18.86
N ARG A 305 -20.96 4.16 19.34
CA ARG A 305 -21.68 5.05 20.27
C ARG A 305 -21.87 4.47 21.68
N GLY A 306 -22.34 5.33 22.58
CA GLY A 306 -22.60 5.01 23.99
C GLY A 306 -21.33 4.97 24.83
N THR A 307 -21.38 4.25 25.95
CA THR A 307 -20.20 4.03 26.81
C THR A 307 -19.12 3.30 26.03
N ALA A 308 -17.89 3.78 26.13
CA ALA A 308 -16.72 3.21 25.47
C ALA A 308 -15.65 2.83 26.50
N THR A 309 -15.13 1.61 26.44
CA THR A 309 -14.07 1.10 27.33
C THR A 309 -12.84 0.71 26.53
N ARG A 310 -11.66 1.15 26.96
CA ARG A 310 -10.38 1.00 26.24
C ARG A 310 -9.46 -0.01 26.94
N TYR A 311 -8.87 -0.91 26.15
CA TYR A 311 -7.93 -1.94 26.57
C TYR A 311 -6.63 -1.80 25.76
N THR A 312 -5.50 -2.06 26.40
CA THR A 312 -4.13 -1.96 25.81
C THR A 312 -3.28 -3.20 26.10
N SER A 313 -3.90 -4.25 26.62
CA SER A 313 -3.31 -5.54 26.97
C SER A 313 -4.42 -6.59 27.07
N ASP A 314 -4.03 -7.86 27.10
CA ASP A 314 -4.93 -8.96 27.45
C ASP A 314 -5.76 -8.66 28.71
N THR A 315 -7.06 -8.92 28.64
CA THR A 315 -8.02 -8.61 29.72
C THR A 315 -9.13 -9.65 29.78
N GLU A 316 -9.37 -10.20 30.97
CA GLU A 316 -10.57 -10.99 31.28
C GLU A 316 -11.72 -10.05 31.68
N LEU A 317 -12.89 -10.24 31.06
CA LEU A 317 -14.09 -9.48 31.38
C LEU A 317 -14.94 -10.25 32.39
N THR A 318 -15.13 -9.63 33.56
CA THR A 318 -15.96 -10.23 34.62
C THR A 318 -17.42 -10.34 34.21
N ALA A 319 -18.17 -11.23 34.86
CA ALA A 319 -19.56 -11.48 34.49
C ALA A 319 -20.47 -10.23 34.55
N THR A 320 -20.08 -9.22 35.34
CA THR A 320 -20.77 -7.94 35.56
C THR A 320 -20.25 -6.78 34.71
N ALA A 321 -19.23 -6.99 33.87
CA ALA A 321 -18.66 -5.95 33.01
C ALA A 321 -19.69 -5.47 31.95
N PRO A 322 -20.10 -4.19 31.92
CA PRO A 322 -21.13 -3.72 30.98
C PRO A 322 -20.70 -3.81 29.51
N GLU A 323 -19.40 -3.61 29.22
CA GLU A 323 -18.76 -3.82 27.91
C GLU A 323 -18.86 -5.25 27.35
N ARG A 324 -19.24 -6.25 28.16
CA ARG A 324 -19.42 -7.64 27.74
C ARG A 324 -20.42 -7.78 26.59
N TRP A 325 -21.34 -6.84 26.50
CA TRP A 325 -22.35 -6.71 25.45
C TRP A 325 -22.00 -5.64 24.41
N ALA A 326 -20.70 -5.40 24.19
CA ALA A 326 -20.23 -4.49 23.16
C ALA A 326 -20.88 -4.80 21.81
N ARG A 327 -21.37 -3.74 21.18
CA ARG A 327 -22.04 -3.79 19.89
C ARG A 327 -21.15 -3.28 18.76
N SER A 328 -20.14 -2.49 19.05
CA SER A 328 -19.10 -2.18 18.07
C SER A 328 -17.71 -2.12 18.71
N LEU A 329 -16.68 -2.29 17.87
CA LEU A 329 -15.28 -2.49 18.25
C LEU A 329 -14.38 -1.64 17.34
N ARG A 330 -13.51 -0.83 17.93
CA ARG A 330 -12.42 -0.13 17.23
C ARG A 330 -11.07 -0.73 17.65
N VAL A 331 -10.23 -1.05 16.67
CA VAL A 331 -8.88 -1.58 16.86
C VAL A 331 -7.89 -0.63 16.23
N GLU A 332 -6.87 -0.22 16.99
CA GLU A 332 -5.84 0.72 16.56
C GLU A 332 -4.46 0.22 16.97
N ALA A 333 -3.43 0.56 16.19
CA ALA A 333 -2.03 0.32 16.54
C ALA A 333 -1.21 1.58 16.23
N PRO A 334 -1.36 2.65 17.04
CA PRO A 334 -0.63 3.90 16.80
C PRO A 334 0.82 3.77 17.27
N VAL A 335 1.76 3.99 16.35
CA VAL A 335 3.13 4.36 16.76
C VAL A 335 3.06 5.68 17.51
N ARG A 336 3.84 5.84 18.58
CA ARG A 336 3.90 7.11 19.32
C ARG A 336 5.34 7.56 19.48
N VAL A 337 5.61 8.81 19.12
CA VAL A 337 6.91 9.47 19.34
C VAL A 337 6.78 10.55 20.40
N PHE A 338 7.81 10.70 21.23
CA PHE A 338 7.79 11.51 22.44
C PHE A 338 8.99 12.45 22.54
N ALA A 339 8.77 13.67 23.03
CA ALA A 339 9.81 14.66 23.27
C ALA A 339 10.71 14.34 24.49
N GLY A 340 10.22 13.51 25.43
CA GLY A 340 10.95 13.08 26.62
C GLY A 340 11.41 11.62 26.53
N ALA A 341 12.33 11.27 27.43
CA ALA A 341 12.69 9.88 27.75
C ALA A 341 11.50 9.15 28.40
N GLY A 342 11.50 7.81 28.39
CA GLY A 342 10.49 6.97 29.04
C GLY A 342 9.05 7.24 28.61
N GLN A 343 8.82 7.57 27.34
CA GLN A 343 7.52 7.89 26.75
C GLN A 343 6.80 9.05 27.45
N THR A 344 7.54 10.09 27.86
CA THR A 344 7.04 11.29 28.54
C THR A 344 7.06 12.56 27.68
N GLY A 345 6.36 13.61 28.15
CA GLY A 345 6.33 14.92 27.50
C GLY A 345 5.37 15.02 26.31
N THR A 346 5.62 15.98 25.41
CA THR A 346 4.84 16.15 24.17
C THR A 346 4.91 14.88 23.32
N ALA A 347 3.77 14.37 22.89
CA ALA A 347 3.65 13.13 22.14
C ALA A 347 2.86 13.32 20.84
N GLN A 348 3.19 12.54 19.83
CA GLN A 348 2.43 12.45 18.58
C GLN A 348 2.13 11.00 18.23
N SER A 349 0.87 10.70 17.92
CA SER A 349 0.45 9.41 17.37
C SER A 349 0.59 9.42 15.86
N LEU A 350 1.20 8.37 15.32
CA LEU A 350 1.54 8.17 13.92
C LEU A 350 0.86 6.91 13.39
N ARG A 351 0.35 6.99 12.17
CA ARG A 351 -0.14 5.86 11.38
C ARG A 351 1.04 5.29 10.57
N ALA A 352 0.82 4.19 9.83
CA ALA A 352 1.78 3.80 8.80
C ALA A 352 1.88 4.90 7.72
N GLY A 353 3.09 5.22 7.30
CA GLY A 353 3.40 6.32 6.39
C GLY A 353 4.70 7.06 6.74
N ARG A 354 5.04 8.05 5.92
CA ARG A 354 6.24 8.89 6.05
C ARG A 354 5.92 10.23 6.71
N TYR A 355 6.82 10.69 7.59
CA TYR A 355 6.69 11.91 8.36
C TYR A 355 7.98 12.74 8.29
N ASP A 356 7.88 13.95 7.76
CA ASP A 356 8.97 14.93 7.64
C ASP A 356 8.67 16.19 8.49
N LEU A 357 9.57 17.18 8.45
CA LEU A 357 9.54 18.42 9.24
C LEU A 357 8.18 19.15 9.31
N ASP A 358 7.40 19.14 8.23
CA ASP A 358 6.07 19.78 8.16
C ASP A 358 4.95 18.98 8.86
N THR A 359 5.23 17.73 9.23
CA THR A 359 4.27 16.80 9.84
C THR A 359 4.63 16.39 11.28
N LEU A 360 5.88 16.59 11.73
CA LEU A 360 6.33 16.22 13.07
C LEU A 360 5.96 17.28 14.12
N THR A 361 4.78 17.14 14.73
CA THR A 361 4.26 18.06 15.76
C THR A 361 4.99 17.97 17.10
N VAL A 362 5.84 16.95 17.31
CA VAL A 362 6.78 16.89 18.46
C VAL A 362 7.91 17.92 18.31
N GLY A 363 8.18 18.39 17.08
CA GLY A 363 9.25 19.32 16.74
C GLY A 363 10.45 18.62 16.09
N ASN A 364 11.22 19.39 15.31
CA ASN A 364 12.48 18.92 14.74
C ASN A 364 13.50 18.60 15.85
N ASP A 365 14.30 17.55 15.67
CA ASP A 365 15.35 17.13 16.60
C ASP A 365 14.85 16.95 18.07
N ALA A 366 13.55 16.69 18.24
CA ALA A 366 12.92 16.65 19.56
C ALA A 366 12.66 15.24 20.08
N ILE A 367 12.65 14.21 19.22
CA ILE A 367 12.29 12.84 19.61
C ILE A 367 13.36 12.23 20.52
N ARG A 368 12.94 11.70 21.68
CA ARG A 368 13.81 11.07 22.70
C ARG A 368 13.33 9.69 23.15
N SER A 369 12.08 9.33 22.89
CA SER A 369 11.62 7.94 23.00
C SER A 369 10.50 7.66 22.01
N VAL A 370 10.33 6.37 21.68
CA VAL A 370 9.37 5.86 20.71
C VAL A 370 8.64 4.67 21.33
N GLN A 371 7.38 4.49 20.99
CA GLN A 371 6.60 3.29 21.21
C GLN A 371 6.18 2.71 19.87
N VAL A 372 6.50 1.44 19.65
CA VAL A 372 6.30 0.72 18.38
C VAL A 372 5.41 -0.49 18.67
N PRO A 373 4.14 -0.49 18.23
CA PRO A 373 3.25 -1.64 18.39
C PRO A 373 3.79 -2.89 17.70
N ASP A 374 3.38 -4.07 18.18
CA ASP A 374 3.74 -5.32 17.52
C ASP A 374 3.34 -5.30 16.04
N GLY A 375 4.23 -5.84 15.20
CA GLY A 375 4.07 -5.86 13.75
C GLY A 375 4.19 -4.49 13.08
N TYR A 376 4.84 -3.52 13.72
CA TYR A 376 5.28 -2.27 13.10
C TYR A 376 6.81 -2.16 13.15
N ARG A 377 7.38 -1.41 12.20
CA ARG A 377 8.77 -0.94 12.20
C ARG A 377 8.77 0.57 12.09
N VAL A 378 9.64 1.25 12.83
CA VAL A 378 9.85 2.69 12.72
C VAL A 378 11.30 2.92 12.32
N THR A 379 11.51 3.60 11.22
CA THR A 379 12.83 4.02 10.76
C THR A 379 12.99 5.51 11.01
N LEU A 380 13.76 5.88 12.03
CA LEU A 380 14.15 7.27 12.30
C LEU A 380 15.29 7.68 11.36
N HIS A 381 15.30 8.93 10.90
CA HIS A 381 16.31 9.52 10.02
C HIS A 381 16.86 10.81 10.62
N ALA A 382 18.19 10.98 10.52
CA ALA A 382 18.86 12.18 11.00
C ALA A 382 18.41 13.45 10.24
N ASP A 383 18.30 13.33 8.93
CA ASP A 383 18.02 14.45 8.02
C ASP A 383 16.58 14.38 7.49
N SER A 384 16.09 15.50 6.93
CA SER A 384 14.80 15.55 6.24
C SER A 384 14.83 14.77 4.92
N GLY A 385 13.67 14.52 4.32
CA GLY A 385 13.55 13.74 3.09
C GLY A 385 13.96 12.27 3.21
N PHE A 386 13.90 11.69 4.42
CA PHE A 386 14.22 10.29 4.71
C PHE A 386 15.67 9.92 4.35
N SER A 387 16.59 10.82 4.70
CA SER A 387 18.01 10.75 4.34
C SER A 387 18.94 10.76 5.58
N GLY A 388 20.24 10.68 5.36
CA GLY A 388 21.23 10.63 6.44
C GLY A 388 21.31 9.28 7.19
N PRO A 389 22.05 9.25 8.32
CA PRO A 389 22.04 8.16 9.29
C PRO A 389 20.63 7.80 9.76
N ARG A 390 20.40 6.51 10.08
CA ARG A 390 19.07 5.98 10.41
C ARG A 390 19.11 5.01 11.59
N LEU A 391 17.96 4.82 12.25
CA LEU A 391 17.77 3.83 13.30
C LEU A 391 16.44 3.10 13.11
N HIS A 392 16.46 1.78 13.08
CA HIS A 392 15.25 0.95 12.99
C HIS A 392 14.81 0.47 14.37
N LEU A 393 13.53 0.64 14.67
CA LEU A 393 12.89 0.29 15.94
C LEU A 393 11.69 -0.62 15.65
N THR A 394 11.62 -1.78 16.30
CA THR A 394 10.48 -2.72 16.23
C THR A 394 9.75 -2.86 17.57
N GLU A 395 10.25 -2.17 18.61
CA GLU A 395 9.72 -2.19 19.97
C GLU A 395 9.80 -0.81 20.63
N ASP A 396 9.35 -0.73 21.88
CA ASP A 396 9.34 0.53 22.64
C ASP A 396 10.77 0.85 23.08
N THR A 397 11.29 1.99 22.63
CA THR A 397 12.71 2.34 22.76
C THR A 397 12.89 3.72 23.39
N ASP A 398 13.73 3.79 24.43
CA ASP A 398 14.32 5.05 24.87
C ASP A 398 15.57 5.33 24.02
N LEU A 399 15.69 6.54 23.47
CA LEU A 399 16.83 6.89 22.62
C LEU A 399 18.05 7.34 23.44
N SER A 400 17.96 7.43 24.77
CA SER A 400 19.07 7.86 25.63
C SER A 400 20.35 7.05 25.40
N GLY A 401 21.38 7.70 24.86
CA GLY A 401 22.66 7.08 24.49
C GLY A 401 22.77 6.61 23.03
N LEU A 402 21.67 6.59 22.27
CA LEU A 402 21.66 6.23 20.85
C LEU A 402 21.92 7.44 19.93
N GLU A 403 22.44 7.18 18.73
CA GLU A 403 22.92 8.22 17.79
C GLU A 403 21.84 9.26 17.40
N LEU A 404 20.58 8.84 17.30
CA LEU A 404 19.45 9.68 16.87
C LEU A 404 18.65 10.33 18.01
N ASN A 405 19.14 10.24 19.26
CA ASN A 405 18.55 10.94 20.40
C ASN A 405 18.55 12.45 20.16
N ALA A 406 17.36 13.07 20.11
CA ALA A 406 17.21 14.49 19.83
C ALA A 406 17.96 14.95 18.55
N ARG A 407 17.96 14.09 17.52
CA ARG A 407 18.59 14.31 16.21
C ARG A 407 17.76 13.75 15.05
N THR A 408 16.45 13.55 15.24
CA THR A 408 15.57 12.99 14.20
C THR A 408 14.81 14.12 13.50
N SER A 409 15.04 14.28 12.20
CA SER A 409 14.35 15.25 11.34
C SER A 409 13.22 14.65 10.50
N SER A 410 13.29 13.35 10.17
CA SER A 410 12.22 12.63 9.49
C SER A 410 12.14 11.18 9.95
N LEU A 411 11.01 10.50 9.71
CA LEU A 411 10.85 9.08 10.02
C LEU A 411 9.85 8.39 9.10
N VAL A 412 9.97 7.07 9.00
CA VAL A 412 9.04 6.19 8.28
C VAL A 412 8.40 5.22 9.29
N VAL A 413 7.08 5.04 9.22
CA VAL A 413 6.35 4.03 9.98
C VAL A 413 5.81 2.97 9.01
N GLU A 414 6.30 1.75 9.17
CA GLU A 414 5.97 0.58 8.35
C GLU A 414 5.11 -0.38 9.18
N SER A 415 4.22 -1.15 8.54
CA SER A 415 3.32 -2.10 9.22
C SER A 415 3.22 -3.43 8.48
N THR A 416 3.17 -4.52 9.22
CA THR A 416 2.84 -5.87 8.73
C THR A 416 1.48 -5.96 7.99
N THR A 417 0.58 -4.99 8.21
CA THR A 417 -0.71 -4.90 7.48
C THR A 417 -0.67 -3.92 6.30
N VAL A 418 0.21 -2.93 6.34
CA VAL A 418 0.37 -1.91 5.30
C VAL A 418 1.67 -2.20 4.58
N ARG A 419 1.57 -3.00 3.51
CA ARG A 419 2.70 -3.45 2.70
C ARG A 419 3.67 -2.29 2.42
N ASP A 420 4.95 -2.52 2.72
CA ASP A 420 6.00 -1.96 1.89
C ASP A 420 5.77 -2.49 0.47
N SER A 421 5.05 -1.75 -0.37
CA SER A 421 4.97 -2.00 -1.82
C SER A 421 6.24 -1.52 -2.50
N ASN A 422 7.37 -1.94 -1.92
CA ASN A 422 8.69 -2.00 -2.52
C ASN A 422 8.65 -3.08 -3.62
N SER A 423 7.99 -2.73 -4.72
CA SER A 423 7.88 -3.51 -5.92
C SER A 423 8.48 -2.74 -7.07
N VAL A 424 9.11 -3.47 -7.98
CA VAL A 424 9.51 -2.96 -9.29
C VAL A 424 8.85 -3.84 -10.33
N ASP A 425 8.09 -3.20 -11.21
CA ASP A 425 7.41 -3.86 -12.31
C ASP A 425 8.32 -3.85 -13.54
N GLY A 426 8.14 -4.79 -14.46
CA GLY A 426 8.99 -4.86 -15.63
C GLY A 426 8.42 -5.71 -16.75
N PHE A 427 9.14 -5.68 -17.88
CA PHE A 427 8.79 -6.41 -19.08
C PHE A 427 10.05 -6.98 -19.73
N TRP A 428 10.08 -8.29 -19.95
CA TRP A 428 11.08 -8.91 -20.81
C TRP A 428 10.61 -8.84 -22.26
N ARG A 429 11.50 -8.40 -23.15
CA ARG A 429 11.30 -8.38 -24.62
C ARG A 429 12.31 -9.36 -25.22
N GLY A 430 12.08 -10.65 -24.98
CA GLY A 430 13.05 -11.72 -25.26
C GLY A 430 14.17 -11.77 -24.23
N SER A 431 13.89 -12.28 -23.02
CA SER A 431 14.86 -12.44 -21.92
C SER A 431 16.09 -13.27 -22.34
N GLY A 432 17.21 -13.05 -21.66
CA GLY A 432 18.44 -13.84 -21.81
C GLY A 432 18.37 -15.26 -21.22
N GLY A 433 17.24 -15.67 -20.63
CA GLY A 433 17.12 -16.93 -19.91
C GLY A 433 18.08 -16.97 -18.70
N GLN A 434 18.56 -18.17 -18.35
CA GLN A 434 19.51 -18.40 -17.25
C GLN A 434 20.94 -17.84 -17.44
N ASN A 435 21.16 -16.89 -18.36
CA ASN A 435 22.43 -16.16 -18.43
C ASN A 435 22.33 -14.84 -17.63
N PRO A 436 22.86 -14.76 -16.39
CA PRO A 436 22.71 -13.57 -15.54
C PRO A 436 23.46 -12.32 -16.06
N ASP A 437 24.36 -12.48 -17.02
CA ASP A 437 25.13 -11.40 -17.63
C ASP A 437 24.54 -10.93 -18.98
N SER A 438 23.43 -11.54 -19.41
CA SER A 438 22.71 -11.09 -20.60
C SER A 438 22.02 -9.75 -20.37
N THR A 439 22.30 -8.76 -21.23
CA THR A 439 21.66 -7.44 -21.23
C THR A 439 20.16 -7.48 -21.54
N ALA A 440 19.63 -8.63 -21.98
CA ALA A 440 18.20 -8.86 -22.15
C ALA A 440 17.48 -9.24 -20.83
N ASN A 441 18.22 -9.61 -19.79
CA ASN A 441 17.70 -9.77 -18.43
C ASN A 441 17.64 -8.42 -17.72
N ARG A 442 16.76 -8.31 -16.71
CA ARG A 442 16.51 -7.04 -16.04
C ARG A 442 17.27 -6.97 -14.73
N THR A 443 18.07 -5.93 -14.56
CA THR A 443 18.94 -5.76 -13.39
C THR A 443 18.43 -4.63 -12.52
N PHE A 444 18.43 -4.86 -11.21
CA PHE A 444 18.02 -3.91 -10.18
C PHE A 444 19.08 -3.83 -9.10
N PHE A 445 19.12 -2.71 -8.39
CA PHE A 445 19.85 -2.64 -7.13
C PHE A 445 18.91 -2.87 -5.95
N VAL A 446 19.46 -3.55 -4.95
CA VAL A 446 18.86 -3.81 -3.66
C VAL A 446 19.70 -3.07 -2.63
N ASP A 447 19.17 -1.99 -2.04
CA ASP A 447 19.80 -1.35 -0.89
C ASP A 447 19.25 -2.00 0.38
N HIS A 448 20.05 -2.87 1.01
CA HIS A 448 19.77 -3.28 2.38
C HIS A 448 20.50 -2.36 3.35
N THR A 449 19.82 -1.96 4.41
CA THR A 449 20.26 -0.84 5.25
C THR A 449 19.80 -0.96 6.70
N GLY A 450 19.07 -2.02 7.03
CA GLY A 450 18.80 -2.45 8.40
C GLY A 450 19.93 -3.33 8.97
N PRO A 451 19.76 -3.90 10.17
CA PRO A 451 20.69 -4.89 10.71
C PRO A 451 20.82 -6.10 9.77
N ALA A 452 21.81 -6.96 10.01
CA ALA A 452 21.94 -8.19 9.24
C ALA A 452 20.69 -9.07 9.41
N GLU A 453 19.89 -9.21 8.36
CA GLU A 453 18.59 -9.91 8.41
C GLU A 453 18.26 -10.61 7.08
N LEU A 454 17.36 -11.59 7.14
CA LEU A 454 16.93 -12.35 5.96
C LEU A 454 15.97 -11.48 5.12
N VAL A 455 16.32 -11.29 3.85
CA VAL A 455 15.50 -10.57 2.88
C VAL A 455 15.01 -11.55 1.83
N THR A 456 13.70 -11.56 1.60
CA THR A 456 13.02 -12.41 0.62
C THR A 456 12.59 -11.57 -0.58
N PHE A 457 12.97 -12.05 -1.75
CA PHE A 457 12.61 -11.52 -3.05
C PHE A 457 11.60 -12.47 -3.72
N THR A 458 10.53 -11.92 -4.27
CA THR A 458 9.54 -12.68 -5.04
C THR A 458 9.39 -12.05 -6.42
N LEU A 459 9.62 -12.86 -7.45
CA LEU A 459 9.44 -12.50 -8.85
C LEU A 459 8.19 -13.19 -9.37
N SER A 460 7.08 -12.46 -9.44
CA SER A 460 5.83 -12.98 -10.00
C SER A 460 5.75 -12.70 -11.50
N SER A 461 5.33 -13.69 -12.31
CA SER A 461 5.28 -13.53 -13.77
C SER A 461 4.25 -14.42 -14.48
N VAL A 462 4.04 -14.16 -15.78
CA VAL A 462 3.26 -14.98 -16.71
C VAL A 462 4.08 -16.08 -17.40
N VAL A 463 5.41 -16.09 -17.22
CA VAL A 463 6.33 -17.10 -17.75
C VAL A 463 7.24 -17.63 -16.63
N GLY A 464 7.78 -18.85 -16.81
CA GLY A 464 8.67 -19.47 -15.81
C GLY A 464 9.87 -18.57 -15.54
N SER A 465 9.98 -18.07 -14.31
CA SER A 465 10.93 -17.03 -13.91
C SER A 465 12.18 -17.60 -13.22
N TYR A 466 13.22 -16.77 -13.13
CA TYR A 466 14.49 -17.10 -12.49
C TYR A 466 15.09 -15.84 -11.85
N LEU A 467 15.68 -15.98 -10.67
CA LEU A 467 16.32 -14.90 -9.90
C LEU A 467 17.79 -15.21 -9.61
N TYR A 468 18.63 -14.17 -9.68
CA TYR A 468 20.02 -14.19 -9.21
C TYR A 468 20.30 -12.99 -8.33
N LEU A 469 20.95 -13.19 -7.19
CA LEU A 469 21.43 -12.12 -6.31
C LEU A 469 22.96 -12.14 -6.25
N PHE A 470 23.57 -10.96 -6.36
CA PHE A 470 25.01 -10.73 -6.30
C PHE A 470 25.35 -9.63 -5.29
N ASP A 471 26.54 -9.68 -4.70
CA ASP A 471 27.10 -8.59 -3.90
C ASP A 471 27.63 -7.43 -4.75
N ALA A 472 28.21 -6.43 -4.10
CA ALA A 472 28.80 -5.25 -4.73
C ALA A 472 30.07 -5.57 -5.55
N GLN A 473 30.71 -6.72 -5.30
CA GLN A 473 31.90 -7.22 -5.97
C GLN A 473 31.56 -8.09 -7.19
N GLY A 474 30.27 -8.44 -7.37
CA GLY A 474 29.77 -9.28 -8.45
C GLY A 474 29.82 -10.79 -8.13
N HIS A 475 30.10 -11.18 -6.89
CA HIS A 475 29.99 -12.57 -6.45
C HIS A 475 28.52 -12.95 -6.23
N ARG A 476 28.11 -14.13 -6.69
CA ARG A 476 26.72 -14.61 -6.61
C ARG A 476 26.43 -15.15 -5.21
N LEU A 477 25.53 -14.49 -4.50
CA LEU A 477 25.10 -14.85 -3.15
C LEU A 477 24.02 -15.94 -3.14
N ALA A 478 23.07 -15.88 -4.08
CA ALA A 478 21.96 -16.82 -4.17
C ALA A 478 21.36 -16.83 -5.58
N GLU A 479 20.66 -17.90 -5.93
CA GLU A 479 19.83 -18.00 -7.13
C GLU A 479 18.60 -18.89 -6.88
N ALA A 480 17.53 -18.68 -7.64
CA ALA A 480 16.29 -19.44 -7.50
C ALA A 480 15.52 -19.54 -8.82
N ALA A 481 15.04 -20.75 -9.15
CA ALA A 481 14.10 -21.00 -10.24
C ALA A 481 12.64 -20.89 -9.76
N TYR A 482 11.71 -20.84 -10.71
CA TYR A 482 10.28 -20.94 -10.45
C TYR A 482 9.86 -22.28 -9.81
N ALA A 483 8.77 -22.26 -9.03
CA ALA A 483 8.25 -23.47 -8.39
C ALA A 483 7.54 -24.41 -9.40
N SER A 484 7.55 -25.72 -9.15
CA SER A 484 6.94 -26.71 -10.08
C SER A 484 5.43 -26.54 -10.33
N ASN A 485 4.75 -25.72 -9.52
CA ASN A 485 3.32 -25.40 -9.59
C ASN A 485 3.02 -23.90 -9.84
N SER A 486 4.03 -23.05 -10.06
CA SER A 486 3.85 -21.60 -10.25
C SER A 486 4.96 -21.02 -11.14
N PRO A 487 4.68 -20.11 -12.10
CA PRO A 487 5.72 -19.40 -12.85
C PRO A 487 6.61 -18.51 -11.97
N ASP A 488 6.22 -18.26 -10.72
CA ASP A 488 6.90 -17.37 -9.78
C ASP A 488 8.14 -18.01 -9.13
N ALA A 489 9.20 -17.22 -9.01
CA ALA A 489 10.44 -17.58 -8.30
C ALA A 489 10.56 -16.79 -6.98
N THR A 490 11.07 -17.44 -5.93
CA THR A 490 11.31 -16.83 -4.62
C THR A 490 12.73 -17.14 -4.16
N LEU A 491 13.45 -16.09 -3.75
CA LEU A 491 14.85 -16.15 -3.32
C LEU A 491 14.96 -15.44 -1.97
N SER A 492 15.54 -16.09 -0.95
CA SER A 492 15.82 -15.46 0.34
C SER A 492 17.32 -15.49 0.61
N ALA A 493 17.88 -14.38 1.09
CA ALA A 493 19.31 -14.25 1.42
C ALA A 493 19.50 -13.35 2.65
N LEU A 494 20.48 -13.66 3.50
CA LEU A 494 20.87 -12.74 4.58
C LEU A 494 21.63 -11.57 3.96
N LEU A 495 21.14 -10.35 4.16
CA LEU A 495 21.82 -9.15 3.74
C LEU A 495 22.36 -8.41 4.96
N THR A 496 23.62 -7.96 4.90
CA THR A 496 24.17 -6.91 5.77
C THR A 496 23.91 -5.53 5.14
N PRO A 497 24.04 -4.41 5.88
CA PRO A 497 24.01 -3.07 5.29
C PRO A 497 24.93 -2.96 4.06
N GLY A 498 24.36 -2.59 2.90
CA GLY A 498 25.06 -2.55 1.63
C GLY A 498 24.12 -2.51 0.41
N THR A 499 24.70 -2.27 -0.77
CA THR A 499 23.99 -2.35 -2.05
C THR A 499 24.37 -3.66 -2.76
N TYR A 500 23.36 -4.39 -3.22
CA TYR A 500 23.45 -5.67 -3.92
C TYR A 500 22.85 -5.54 -5.32
N ARG A 501 23.21 -6.44 -6.24
CA ARG A 501 22.67 -6.51 -7.60
C ARG A 501 21.74 -7.71 -7.74
N LEU A 502 20.50 -7.48 -8.16
CA LEU A 502 19.47 -8.51 -8.33
C LEU A 502 19.07 -8.58 -9.81
N VAL A 503 19.09 -9.77 -10.40
CA VAL A 503 18.75 -10.00 -11.81
C VAL A 503 17.47 -10.82 -11.91
N ALA A 504 16.46 -10.25 -12.56
CA ALA A 504 15.22 -10.91 -12.94
C ALA A 504 15.33 -11.43 -14.38
N ALA A 505 15.23 -12.75 -14.51
CA ALA A 505 15.37 -13.50 -15.74
C ALA A 505 14.20 -14.49 -15.91
N THR A 506 14.16 -15.15 -17.06
CA THR A 506 13.27 -16.29 -17.30
C THR A 506 14.06 -17.61 -17.27
N GLN A 507 13.34 -18.72 -17.18
CA GLN A 507 13.92 -20.06 -17.32
C GLN A 507 14.57 -20.25 -18.69
N GLU A 508 13.85 -19.89 -19.76
CA GLU A 508 14.27 -20.08 -21.15
C GLU A 508 14.51 -18.73 -21.83
N ALA A 509 15.54 -18.66 -22.68
CA ALA A 509 15.84 -17.45 -23.45
C ALA A 509 14.75 -17.16 -24.50
N GLY A 510 14.62 -15.88 -24.90
CA GLY A 510 13.63 -15.41 -25.87
C GLY A 510 12.22 -15.24 -25.32
N GLN A 511 11.96 -15.58 -24.05
CA GLN A 511 10.65 -15.39 -23.44
C GLN A 511 10.30 -13.91 -23.25
N THR A 512 9.02 -13.59 -23.43
CA THR A 512 8.46 -12.23 -23.38
C THR A 512 7.27 -12.21 -22.44
N GLY A 513 7.21 -11.24 -21.53
CA GLY A 513 6.18 -11.20 -20.51
C GLY A 513 6.39 -10.11 -19.48
N TYR A 514 5.30 -9.79 -18.77
CA TYR A 514 5.34 -8.92 -17.59
C TYR A 514 5.84 -9.68 -16.37
N PHE A 515 6.46 -8.94 -15.46
CA PHE A 515 6.75 -9.42 -14.11
C PHE A 515 6.60 -8.30 -13.08
N THR A 516 6.36 -8.69 -11.83
CA THR A 516 6.52 -7.81 -10.67
C THR A 516 7.51 -8.45 -9.72
N LEU A 517 8.61 -7.73 -9.46
CA LEU A 517 9.59 -8.07 -8.45
C LEU A 517 9.23 -7.37 -7.14
N ARG A 518 9.28 -8.07 -6.02
CA ARG A 518 9.05 -7.52 -4.67
C ARG A 518 10.17 -7.94 -3.74
N ALA A 519 10.48 -7.10 -2.75
CA ALA A 519 11.32 -7.49 -1.62
C ALA A 519 10.66 -7.08 -0.29
N ASP A 520 10.77 -7.94 0.73
CA ASP A 520 10.08 -7.78 2.01
C ASP A 520 10.77 -6.82 3.00
N ARG A 521 12.11 -6.70 2.98
CA ARG A 521 12.88 -5.92 3.96
C ARG A 521 13.99 -5.01 3.42
N ALA A 522 14.36 -5.12 2.14
CA ALA A 522 15.36 -4.25 1.49
C ALA A 522 14.74 -3.43 0.35
N ARG A 523 15.31 -2.25 0.04
CA ARG A 523 14.77 -1.36 -0.99
C ARG A 523 15.21 -1.79 -2.40
N LEU A 524 14.27 -2.02 -3.29
CA LEU A 524 14.50 -2.18 -4.72
C LEU A 524 14.59 -0.81 -5.40
N ARG A 525 15.54 -0.65 -6.34
CA ARG A 525 15.62 0.53 -7.21
C ARG A 525 16.24 0.21 -8.57
N ALA A 526 16.00 1.11 -9.52
CA ALA A 526 16.68 1.11 -10.81
C ALA A 526 18.21 1.29 -10.67
N PRO A 527 19.03 0.77 -11.61
CA PRO A 527 20.47 0.95 -11.60
C PRO A 527 20.95 2.41 -11.59
N GLN A 528 20.29 3.27 -12.36
CA GLN A 528 20.60 4.70 -12.53
C GLN A 528 19.30 5.51 -12.39
N ARG A 529 19.39 6.79 -12.04
CA ARG A 529 18.18 7.62 -11.86
C ARG A 529 17.66 8.15 -13.20
N LEU A 530 16.38 7.90 -13.47
CA LEU A 530 15.59 8.59 -14.50
C LEU A 530 14.58 9.52 -13.84
N THR A 531 14.76 10.83 -13.96
CA THR A 531 13.86 11.84 -13.40
C THR A 531 12.95 12.38 -14.48
N VAL A 532 11.65 12.50 -14.19
CA VAL A 532 10.69 13.21 -15.04
C VAL A 532 10.30 14.55 -14.44
N LYS A 533 9.95 15.51 -15.29
CA LYS A 533 9.45 16.83 -14.91
C LYS A 533 8.26 17.21 -15.79
N ALA A 534 7.12 17.52 -15.17
CA ALA A 534 5.94 18.02 -15.87
C ALA A 534 6.23 19.37 -16.53
N VAL A 535 5.77 19.55 -17.77
CA VAL A 535 5.85 20.79 -18.55
C VAL A 535 4.50 21.17 -19.13
N HIS A 536 4.24 22.47 -19.20
CA HIS A 536 2.96 23.09 -19.56
C HIS A 536 3.13 24.15 -20.69
N THR A 537 4.29 24.16 -21.35
CA THR A 537 4.60 25.07 -22.46
C THR A 537 5.01 24.26 -23.68
N PHE A 538 4.40 24.61 -24.81
CA PHE A 538 4.52 23.88 -26.07
C PHE A 538 4.76 24.86 -27.20
N SER A 539 5.46 24.39 -28.24
CA SER A 539 5.58 25.07 -29.52
C SER A 539 4.69 24.32 -30.52
N TRP A 540 3.93 25.06 -31.32
CA TRP A 540 3.24 24.51 -32.48
C TRP A 540 4.27 23.93 -33.47
N VAL A 541 3.90 22.87 -34.17
CA VAL A 541 4.75 22.16 -35.14
C VAL A 541 4.11 22.06 -36.52
N TYR A 542 2.81 21.78 -36.57
CA TYR A 542 2.01 21.53 -37.78
C TYR A 542 0.53 21.50 -37.38
N ASP A 543 -0.36 21.92 -38.27
CA ASP A 543 -1.76 21.48 -38.31
C ASP A 543 -2.17 21.20 -39.76
N ASP A 544 -3.27 20.47 -39.94
CA ASP A 544 -3.73 19.99 -41.24
C ASP A 544 -4.68 20.94 -41.98
N ASP A 545 -4.59 22.25 -41.72
CA ASP A 545 -5.33 23.27 -42.48
C ASP A 545 -5.06 23.16 -43.99
N GLY A 546 -6.09 23.40 -44.78
CA GLY A 546 -6.09 23.29 -46.24
C GLY A 546 -6.03 21.86 -46.80
N THR A 547 -5.63 20.84 -46.02
CA THR A 547 -5.42 19.47 -46.54
C THR A 547 -6.71 18.81 -47.04
N GLY A 548 -7.86 19.11 -46.43
CA GLY A 548 -9.11 18.43 -46.74
C GLY A 548 -9.23 17.01 -46.15
N ALA A 549 -8.40 16.64 -45.17
CA ALA A 549 -8.62 15.46 -44.35
C ALA A 549 -10.02 15.46 -43.68
N ASN A 550 -10.58 14.28 -43.42
CA ASN A 550 -11.91 14.10 -42.86
C ASN A 550 -12.02 14.51 -41.38
N ASP A 551 -10.90 14.38 -40.66
CA ASP A 551 -10.71 14.74 -39.26
C ASP A 551 -9.53 15.71 -39.17
N SER A 552 -9.44 16.51 -38.11
CA SER A 552 -8.38 17.54 -37.96
C SER A 552 -7.34 17.21 -36.89
N VAL A 553 -6.12 17.73 -37.04
CA VAL A 553 -5.02 17.56 -36.07
C VAL A 553 -4.16 18.82 -35.93
N THR A 554 -3.75 19.14 -34.69
CA THR A 554 -2.65 20.06 -34.41
C THR A 554 -1.54 19.35 -33.63
N VAL A 555 -0.30 19.42 -34.11
CA VAL A 555 0.90 18.81 -33.52
C VAL A 555 1.69 19.84 -32.72
N TRP A 556 2.14 19.42 -31.53
CA TRP A 556 2.76 20.25 -30.51
C TRP A 556 4.03 19.62 -29.95
N ARG A 557 5.12 20.39 -29.90
CA ARG A 557 6.40 19.99 -29.31
C ARG A 557 6.56 20.55 -27.89
N PRO A 558 6.91 19.72 -26.90
CA PRO A 558 7.17 20.20 -25.53
C PRO A 558 8.39 21.14 -25.47
N SER A 559 8.25 22.30 -24.82
CA SER A 559 9.33 23.29 -24.73
C SER A 559 10.37 22.92 -23.66
N THR A 560 11.65 22.94 -24.04
CA THR A 560 12.79 22.70 -23.13
C THR A 560 13.35 23.97 -22.49
N ALA A 561 12.90 25.16 -22.91
CA ALA A 561 13.52 26.45 -22.54
C ALA A 561 13.58 26.72 -21.02
N GLY A 562 12.60 26.21 -20.25
CA GLY A 562 12.56 26.31 -18.78
C GLY A 562 13.13 25.09 -18.02
N SER A 563 13.77 24.16 -18.73
CA SER A 563 14.24 22.88 -18.17
C SER A 563 15.60 22.44 -18.75
N PRO A 564 16.71 23.15 -18.49
CA PRO A 564 18.04 22.71 -18.92
C PRO A 564 18.37 21.30 -18.44
N GLY A 565 18.96 20.47 -19.31
CA GLY A 565 19.28 19.07 -19.02
C GLY A 565 18.08 18.10 -19.05
N PHE A 566 16.89 18.58 -19.43
CA PHE A 566 15.72 17.74 -19.70
C PHE A 566 15.40 17.71 -21.21
N TYR A 567 14.92 16.56 -21.68
CA TYR A 567 14.65 16.27 -23.10
C TYR A 567 13.24 15.72 -23.32
N PRO A 568 12.59 16.01 -24.46
CA PRO A 568 11.33 15.39 -24.83
C PRO A 568 11.53 13.95 -25.35
N LEU A 569 10.45 13.19 -25.39
CA LEU A 569 10.43 11.79 -25.85
C LEU A 569 9.66 11.58 -27.17
N GLY A 570 9.10 12.65 -27.72
CA GLY A 570 8.25 12.70 -28.92
C GLY A 570 7.41 13.99 -28.93
N ASP A 571 6.68 14.21 -30.01
CA ASP A 571 5.66 15.25 -30.07
C ASP A 571 4.30 14.75 -29.55
N LEU A 572 3.35 15.66 -29.36
CA LEU A 572 1.96 15.39 -28.99
C LEU A 572 1.04 15.91 -30.09
N ALA A 573 -0.16 15.34 -30.21
CA ALA A 573 -1.19 15.84 -31.13
C ALA A 573 -2.51 16.08 -30.39
N GLN A 574 -3.31 17.04 -30.85
CA GLN A 574 -4.71 17.25 -30.45
C GLN A 574 -5.63 17.03 -31.66
N PRO A 575 -6.82 16.40 -31.49
CA PRO A 575 -7.74 16.09 -32.58
C PRO A 575 -8.62 17.32 -32.93
N ASN A 576 -7.97 18.41 -33.31
CA ASN A 576 -8.60 19.66 -33.74
C ASN A 576 -7.60 20.53 -34.53
N GLU A 577 -8.10 21.28 -35.50
CA GLU A 577 -7.38 22.33 -36.24
C GLU A 577 -7.23 23.59 -35.36
N GLY A 578 -6.06 24.23 -35.35
CA GLY A 578 -5.79 25.46 -34.60
C GLY A 578 -6.10 25.39 -33.09
N GLY A 579 -6.15 24.17 -32.53
CA GLY A 579 -6.71 23.92 -31.20
C GLY A 579 -5.82 24.37 -30.04
N PRO A 580 -6.33 24.38 -28.79
CA PRO A 580 -5.52 24.70 -27.64
C PRO A 580 -4.41 23.66 -27.44
N ALA A 581 -3.19 24.14 -27.21
CA ALA A 581 -2.04 23.31 -26.89
C ALA A 581 -2.32 22.34 -25.73
N PRO A 582 -1.67 21.17 -25.71
CA PRO A 582 -1.62 20.29 -24.54
C PRO A 582 -1.31 21.07 -23.25
N LYS A 583 -1.86 20.60 -22.13
CA LYS A 583 -1.66 21.24 -20.81
C LYS A 583 -0.55 20.61 -20.00
N THR A 584 -0.25 19.33 -20.26
CA THR A 584 0.84 18.62 -19.60
C THR A 584 1.47 17.59 -20.53
N THR A 585 2.79 17.45 -20.41
CA THR A 585 3.50 16.19 -20.64
C THR A 585 4.73 16.18 -19.75
N PHE A 586 5.63 15.22 -19.90
CA PHE A 586 6.85 15.12 -19.11
C PHE A 586 8.09 15.13 -19.99
N LEU A 587 9.05 15.98 -19.61
CA LEU A 587 10.44 15.84 -20.08
C LEU A 587 11.22 14.91 -19.16
N VAL A 588 12.30 14.32 -19.68
CA VAL A 588 13.18 13.40 -18.93
C VAL A 588 14.60 13.92 -18.78
N SER A 589 15.22 13.60 -17.64
CA SER A 589 16.65 13.77 -17.39
C SER A 589 17.19 12.52 -16.69
N GLY A 590 18.37 12.05 -17.07
CA GLY A 590 18.91 10.76 -16.62
C GLY A 590 20.38 10.85 -16.22
N GLU A 591 20.76 10.04 -15.23
CA GLU A 591 22.16 9.79 -14.89
C GLU A 591 22.81 8.85 -15.92
N GLY A 592 24.13 8.95 -16.10
CA GLY A 592 24.91 8.01 -16.90
C GLY A 592 24.38 7.86 -18.34
N ASP A 593 23.94 6.65 -18.67
CA ASP A 593 23.48 6.25 -19.99
C ASP A 593 22.00 5.81 -20.02
N VAL A 594 21.15 6.25 -19.08
CA VAL A 594 19.69 5.96 -19.17
C VAL A 594 19.05 6.54 -20.43
N LEU A 595 19.59 7.67 -20.91
CA LEU A 595 19.10 8.38 -22.08
C LEU A 595 20.15 8.40 -23.20
N ALA A 596 19.74 8.02 -24.40
CA ALA A 596 20.56 8.13 -25.61
C ALA A 596 19.85 8.97 -26.69
N ARG A 597 20.64 9.50 -27.63
CA ARG A 597 20.11 10.02 -28.89
C ARG A 597 19.61 8.86 -29.76
N PRO A 598 18.58 9.03 -30.61
CA PRO A 598 18.34 8.10 -31.71
C PRO A 598 19.57 7.99 -32.63
N VAL A 599 19.72 6.86 -33.32
CA VAL A 599 20.81 6.65 -34.30
C VAL A 599 20.48 7.24 -35.67
N ASP A 600 19.19 7.36 -36.00
CA ASP A 600 18.64 7.96 -37.22
C ASP A 600 17.12 8.16 -37.03
N TYR A 601 16.44 8.66 -38.06
CA TYR A 601 14.99 8.67 -38.19
C TYR A 601 14.52 7.91 -39.43
N ASP A 602 13.43 7.15 -39.27
CA ASP A 602 12.65 6.56 -40.37
C ASP A 602 11.56 7.54 -40.79
N LEU A 603 11.42 7.78 -42.10
CA LEU A 603 10.28 8.51 -42.66
C LEU A 603 9.04 7.61 -42.58
N ILE A 604 7.95 8.13 -42.03
CA ILE A 604 6.67 7.43 -41.91
C ILE A 604 5.69 7.93 -42.96
N TRP A 605 5.65 9.25 -43.18
CA TRP A 605 4.73 9.92 -44.10
C TRP A 605 5.29 11.29 -44.51
N ASP A 606 4.87 11.72 -45.69
CA ASP A 606 5.31 12.89 -46.43
C ASP A 606 4.07 13.42 -47.15
N ASP A 607 3.63 14.65 -46.86
CA ASP A 607 2.28 15.11 -47.19
C ASP A 607 2.04 15.43 -48.67
N ARG A 608 2.99 15.10 -49.56
CA ARG A 608 2.89 15.31 -51.01
C ARG A 608 1.53 14.84 -51.55
N GLY A 609 0.78 15.76 -52.12
CA GLY A 609 -0.56 15.52 -52.67
C GLY A 609 -1.70 16.05 -51.78
N SER A 610 -1.46 16.32 -50.50
CA SER A 610 -2.45 16.82 -49.52
C SER A 610 -3.08 18.15 -49.93
N GLY A 611 -2.30 19.05 -50.56
CA GLY A 611 -2.72 20.43 -50.80
C GLY A 611 -2.81 21.30 -49.54
N GLY A 612 -2.23 20.85 -48.42
CA GLY A 612 -2.16 21.59 -47.16
C GLY A 612 -1.45 22.94 -47.26
N THR A 613 -1.59 23.76 -46.22
CA THR A 613 -0.98 25.09 -46.15
C THR A 613 0.52 25.07 -45.87
N ASP A 614 0.99 24.08 -45.11
CA ASP A 614 2.39 23.87 -44.74
C ASP A 614 2.82 22.43 -45.07
N ASP A 615 3.85 22.25 -45.89
CA ASP A 615 4.43 20.93 -46.19
C ASP A 615 4.99 20.28 -44.91
N VAL A 616 4.81 18.98 -44.69
CA VAL A 616 5.25 18.29 -43.45
C VAL A 616 5.68 16.83 -43.68
N ARG A 617 6.64 16.39 -42.86
CA ARG A 617 7.05 14.99 -42.73
C ARG A 617 6.92 14.48 -41.31
N PHE A 618 6.37 13.26 -41.17
CA PHE A 618 6.32 12.54 -39.91
C PHE A 618 7.43 11.48 -39.86
N TRP A 619 8.18 11.50 -38.77
CA TRP A 619 9.38 10.68 -38.59
C TRP A 619 9.30 9.86 -37.30
N HIS A 620 9.75 8.61 -37.33
CA HIS A 620 9.94 7.80 -36.12
C HIS A 620 11.44 7.64 -35.80
N PRO A 621 11.89 7.99 -34.58
CA PRO A 621 13.29 7.83 -34.17
C PRO A 621 13.71 6.35 -34.08
N ARG A 622 14.83 5.98 -34.71
CA ARG A 622 15.45 4.65 -34.57
C ARG A 622 16.26 4.57 -33.27
N PRO A 623 15.96 3.65 -32.34
CA PRO A 623 16.72 3.49 -31.11
C PRO A 623 18.11 2.88 -31.35
N PRO A 624 19.13 3.24 -30.54
CA PRO A 624 20.31 2.41 -30.35
C PRO A 624 19.98 1.07 -29.69
N ASP A 625 20.89 0.09 -29.81
CA ASP A 625 20.75 -1.22 -29.18
C ASP A 625 20.58 -1.10 -27.65
N GLY A 626 19.54 -1.76 -27.11
CA GLY A 626 19.18 -1.69 -25.69
C GLY A 626 18.31 -0.49 -25.29
N TYR A 627 17.89 0.36 -26.24
CA TYR A 627 17.02 1.51 -26.00
C TYR A 627 15.67 1.37 -26.71
N THR A 628 14.74 2.22 -26.31
CA THR A 628 13.41 2.37 -26.91
C THR A 628 13.11 3.86 -27.02
N CYS A 629 12.79 4.32 -28.23
CA CYS A 629 12.25 5.66 -28.44
C CYS A 629 10.72 5.57 -28.33
N LEU A 630 10.07 6.52 -27.67
CA LEU A 630 8.65 6.38 -27.29
C LEU A 630 7.69 7.05 -28.28
N GLY A 631 8.06 8.20 -28.84
CA GLY A 631 7.19 8.96 -29.74
C GLY A 631 7.86 9.37 -31.06
N SER A 632 7.02 9.53 -32.07
CA SER A 632 7.32 10.15 -33.37
C SER A 632 7.43 11.67 -33.25
N VAL A 633 7.96 12.30 -34.30
CA VAL A 633 8.05 13.77 -34.43
C VAL A 633 7.59 14.24 -35.81
N ALA A 634 7.00 15.42 -35.89
CA ALA A 634 6.67 16.10 -37.15
C ALA A 634 7.68 17.22 -37.45
N LYS A 635 7.85 17.57 -38.74
CA LYS A 635 8.78 18.64 -39.17
C LYS A 635 8.34 19.21 -40.52
N LEU A 636 8.30 20.55 -40.64
CA LEU A 636 7.81 21.30 -41.80
C LEU A 636 8.83 21.46 -42.95
N ASP A 637 9.89 20.63 -42.99
CA ASP A 637 10.93 20.79 -44.01
C ASP A 637 11.45 19.43 -44.49
N ASP A 638 12.13 19.46 -45.63
CA ASP A 638 12.62 18.27 -46.31
C ASP A 638 13.68 17.48 -45.51
N ASP A 639 14.39 18.14 -44.59
CA ASP A 639 15.54 17.58 -43.89
C ASP A 639 15.13 16.65 -42.74
N LYS A 640 15.95 15.64 -42.46
CA LYS A 640 15.75 14.79 -41.26
C LYS A 640 15.72 15.62 -39.97
N PRO A 641 14.97 15.18 -38.94
CA PRO A 641 15.05 15.79 -37.61
C PRO A 641 16.45 15.61 -37.00
N SER A 642 16.87 16.58 -36.18
CA SER A 642 18.14 16.48 -35.45
C SER A 642 18.13 15.31 -34.46
N LEU A 643 19.21 14.54 -34.39
CA LEU A 643 19.39 13.49 -33.38
C LEU A 643 19.42 14.04 -31.93
N ASP A 644 19.52 15.35 -31.74
CA ASP A 644 19.37 15.98 -30.43
C ASP A 644 17.92 16.29 -30.03
N LEU A 645 16.96 16.21 -30.96
CA LEU A 645 15.59 16.68 -30.77
C LEU A 645 14.84 15.95 -29.65
N VAL A 646 14.98 14.62 -29.57
CA VAL A 646 14.37 13.76 -28.55
C VAL A 646 15.41 12.86 -27.89
N ARG A 647 15.02 12.11 -26.86
CA ARG A 647 15.82 10.99 -26.34
C ARG A 647 15.08 9.67 -26.44
N CYS A 648 15.85 8.61 -26.59
CA CYS A 648 15.42 7.24 -26.42
C CYS A 648 15.89 6.77 -25.05
N VAL A 649 15.10 5.92 -24.40
CA VAL A 649 15.29 5.50 -23.01
C VAL A 649 15.74 4.05 -22.98
N ARG A 650 16.68 3.68 -22.09
CA ARG A 650 17.06 2.27 -21.88
C ARG A 650 15.81 1.40 -21.72
N SER A 651 15.75 0.28 -22.45
CA SER A 651 14.54 -0.56 -22.58
C SER A 651 14.08 -1.25 -21.28
N GLU A 652 14.79 -1.08 -20.17
CA GLU A 652 14.42 -1.54 -18.82
C GLU A 652 13.58 -0.50 -18.03
N TYR A 653 13.56 0.76 -18.46
CA TYR A 653 12.77 1.85 -17.84
C TYR A 653 11.41 2.07 -18.53
N VAL A 654 11.04 1.23 -19.49
CA VAL A 654 9.78 1.32 -20.24
C VAL A 654 8.93 0.07 -20.07
N VAL A 655 7.61 0.25 -20.14
CA VAL A 655 6.63 -0.85 -20.21
C VAL A 655 5.70 -0.64 -21.42
N PRO A 656 5.11 -1.70 -21.99
CA PRO A 656 4.21 -1.55 -23.13
C PRO A 656 2.95 -0.75 -22.78
N ALA A 657 2.55 0.12 -23.70
CA ALA A 657 1.38 0.99 -23.60
C ALA A 657 0.12 0.36 -24.24
N ARG A 658 -0.96 1.13 -24.32
CA ARG A 658 -2.11 0.92 -25.23
C ARG A 658 -2.02 1.97 -26.34
N ALA A 659 -2.60 1.67 -27.50
CA ALA A 659 -2.74 2.63 -28.59
C ALA A 659 -4.15 3.25 -28.53
N SER A 660 -4.23 4.57 -28.62
CA SER A 660 -5.49 5.32 -28.75
C SER A 660 -5.45 6.14 -30.03
N TRP A 661 -6.50 6.11 -30.83
CA TRP A 661 -6.54 6.83 -32.11
C TRP A 661 -6.58 8.34 -31.89
N VAL A 662 -5.93 9.12 -32.76
CA VAL A 662 -5.97 10.59 -32.73
C VAL A 662 -6.41 11.18 -34.07
N TRP A 663 -5.83 10.73 -35.19
CA TRP A 663 -6.07 11.27 -36.52
C TRP A 663 -5.55 10.34 -37.64
N ASN A 664 -6.07 10.49 -38.86
CA ASN A 664 -5.47 9.98 -40.09
C ASN A 664 -5.70 10.97 -41.25
N ASP A 665 -4.94 10.84 -42.33
CA ASP A 665 -4.99 11.75 -43.49
C ASP A 665 -6.08 11.39 -44.52
N GLN A 666 -7.06 10.55 -44.16
CA GLN A 666 -8.11 10.14 -45.09
C GLN A 666 -8.89 11.36 -45.58
N GLY A 667 -9.01 11.50 -46.89
CA GLY A 667 -9.66 12.64 -47.54
C GLY A 667 -8.68 13.68 -48.10
N SER A 668 -7.45 13.74 -47.59
CA SER A 668 -6.46 14.75 -48.00
C SER A 668 -6.02 14.64 -49.46
N GLY A 669 -5.94 13.42 -49.99
CA GLY A 669 -5.41 13.17 -51.33
C GLY A 669 -3.87 13.09 -51.40
N ALA A 670 -3.19 12.97 -50.26
CA ALA A 670 -1.76 12.64 -50.21
C ALA A 670 -1.43 11.32 -50.96
N ASP A 671 -0.19 11.22 -51.45
CA ASP A 671 0.33 10.05 -52.20
C ASP A 671 0.53 8.81 -51.31
N ASP A 672 0.83 9.04 -50.02
CA ASP A 672 1.14 8.04 -48.99
C ASP A 672 0.11 8.14 -47.84
N ASP A 673 -0.19 7.05 -47.13
CA ASP A 673 -1.16 7.02 -46.01
C ASP A 673 -0.48 7.23 -44.64
N ILE A 674 -1.16 7.84 -43.66
CA ILE A 674 -0.74 7.90 -42.25
C ILE A 674 -1.89 7.62 -41.27
N THR A 675 -1.57 7.03 -40.12
CA THR A 675 -2.42 7.15 -38.93
C THR A 675 -1.57 7.53 -37.72
N VAL A 676 -2.02 8.56 -37.01
CA VAL A 676 -1.42 9.08 -35.79
C VAL A 676 -2.17 8.50 -34.59
N TRP A 677 -1.47 7.66 -33.83
CA TRP A 677 -1.93 7.12 -32.57
C TRP A 677 -1.27 7.83 -31.40
N GLN A 678 -1.83 7.72 -30.20
CA GLN A 678 -1.24 8.11 -28.93
C GLN A 678 -0.85 6.87 -28.13
N ALA A 679 0.31 6.91 -27.47
CA ALA A 679 0.74 5.87 -26.52
C ALA A 679 0.21 6.17 -25.10
N ASP A 680 -0.86 5.47 -24.71
CA ASP A 680 -1.48 5.61 -23.38
C ASP A 680 -0.97 4.57 -22.39
N ALA A 681 -0.69 4.99 -21.16
CA ALA A 681 -0.23 4.11 -20.11
C ALA A 681 -1.22 2.98 -19.80
N ARG A 682 -0.69 1.77 -19.53
CA ARG A 682 -1.46 0.69 -18.89
C ARG A 682 -1.67 1.02 -17.41
N GLU A 683 -2.64 1.89 -17.17
CA GLU A 683 -3.15 2.34 -15.86
C GLU A 683 -2.04 2.80 -14.89
N HIS A 684 -1.62 1.91 -13.99
CA HIS A 684 -0.77 2.23 -12.84
C HIS A 684 0.73 1.94 -13.04
N LEU A 685 1.08 1.14 -14.06
CA LEU A 685 2.47 0.77 -14.36
C LEU A 685 3.20 1.86 -15.15
N GLY A 686 2.51 2.44 -16.14
CA GLY A 686 3.05 3.48 -17.01
C GLY A 686 2.70 4.88 -16.55
N LEU A 687 3.59 5.85 -16.80
CA LEU A 687 3.28 7.29 -16.74
C LEU A 687 2.76 7.76 -18.09
N ASN A 688 1.50 8.21 -18.17
CA ASN A 688 0.99 8.71 -19.44
C ASN A 688 1.80 9.95 -19.86
N LEU A 689 2.29 9.93 -21.10
CA LEU A 689 3.01 11.03 -21.73
C LEU A 689 2.21 11.65 -22.87
N SER A 690 1.21 10.92 -23.37
CA SER A 690 0.43 11.24 -24.57
C SER A 690 1.26 11.53 -25.84
N VAL A 691 2.48 10.98 -25.93
CA VAL A 691 3.31 11.09 -27.14
C VAL A 691 2.69 10.33 -28.31
N ILE A 692 2.85 10.87 -29.51
CA ILE A 692 2.30 10.27 -30.73
C ILE A 692 3.17 9.14 -31.29
N VAL A 693 2.54 8.14 -31.89
CA VAL A 693 3.18 7.07 -32.65
C VAL A 693 2.51 7.02 -34.02
N ALA A 694 3.22 7.48 -35.05
CA ALA A 694 2.74 7.49 -36.42
C ALA A 694 3.11 6.17 -37.14
N GLN A 695 2.18 5.66 -37.97
CA GLN A 695 2.38 4.52 -38.85
C GLN A 695 1.87 4.84 -40.27
N GLY A 696 2.52 4.30 -41.30
CA GLY A 696 2.23 4.62 -42.70
C GLY A 696 1.08 3.80 -43.30
N HIS A 697 -0.04 3.66 -42.58
CA HIS A 697 -1.26 2.96 -43.02
C HIS A 697 -2.46 3.14 -42.07
N TYR A 698 -3.67 3.02 -42.61
CA TYR A 698 -4.94 3.01 -41.86
C TYR A 698 -5.26 1.72 -41.07
N GLY A 699 -4.42 0.69 -41.17
CA GLY A 699 -4.62 -0.59 -40.46
C GLY A 699 -4.51 -0.48 -38.93
N ASP A 700 -4.81 -1.59 -38.25
CA ASP A 700 -4.70 -1.71 -36.78
C ASP A 700 -3.34 -1.22 -36.23
N PRO A 701 -3.29 -0.70 -35.00
CA PRO A 701 -2.06 -0.16 -34.42
C PRO A 701 -0.98 -1.23 -34.24
N GLU A 702 0.24 -0.94 -34.69
CA GLU A 702 1.41 -1.80 -34.54
C GLU A 702 1.85 -1.93 -33.06
N GLY A 703 1.14 -2.75 -32.27
CA GLY A 703 1.19 -2.78 -30.80
C GLY A 703 2.59 -2.93 -30.15
N HIS A 704 3.60 -3.37 -30.89
CA HIS A 704 4.99 -3.48 -30.45
C HIS A 704 5.75 -2.14 -30.42
N ARG A 705 5.18 -1.07 -30.99
CA ARG A 705 5.76 0.29 -31.03
C ARG A 705 5.28 1.20 -29.89
N PHE A 706 4.29 0.76 -29.11
CA PHE A 706 3.65 1.58 -28.08
C PHE A 706 4.28 1.35 -26.70
N TRP A 707 4.97 2.38 -26.19
CA TRP A 707 5.72 2.32 -24.93
C TRP A 707 5.49 3.56 -24.07
N THR A 708 5.58 3.36 -22.75
CA THR A 708 5.42 4.39 -21.71
C THR A 708 6.54 4.23 -20.69
N LEU A 709 6.91 5.31 -19.98
CA LEU A 709 7.86 5.23 -18.86
C LEU A 709 7.26 4.40 -17.72
N ASN A 710 8.06 3.49 -17.17
CA ASN A 710 7.70 2.66 -16.03
C ASN A 710 7.79 3.46 -14.73
N LYS A 711 6.65 3.73 -14.10
CA LYS A 711 6.54 4.52 -12.87
C LYS A 711 7.43 3.99 -11.73
N SER A 712 7.58 2.67 -11.61
CA SER A 712 8.42 2.03 -10.58
C SER A 712 9.93 2.23 -10.78
N MET A 713 10.36 2.55 -12.01
CA MET A 713 11.78 2.77 -12.37
C MET A 713 12.19 4.24 -12.40
N LEU A 714 11.26 5.17 -12.17
CA LEU A 714 11.55 6.61 -12.11
C LEU A 714 12.13 6.99 -10.75
N ALA A 715 13.00 7.99 -10.72
CA ALA A 715 13.61 8.53 -9.51
C ALA A 715 12.63 9.38 -8.67
N ASN A 716 11.49 9.75 -9.25
CA ASN A 716 10.42 10.49 -8.59
C ASN A 716 9.68 9.56 -7.60
N THR A 717 9.94 9.73 -6.31
CA THR A 717 9.41 8.86 -5.24
C THR A 717 7.89 8.80 -5.18
N GLU A 718 7.20 9.82 -5.70
CA GLU A 718 5.73 9.86 -5.76
C GLU A 718 5.12 8.96 -6.85
N LEU A 719 5.95 8.46 -7.78
CA LEU A 719 5.57 7.50 -8.81
C LEU A 719 6.06 6.07 -8.50
N GLN A 720 7.06 5.91 -7.62
CA GLN A 720 7.67 4.61 -7.33
C GLN A 720 6.70 3.59 -6.73
N GLY A 721 5.61 4.05 -6.09
CA GLY A 721 4.68 3.22 -5.31
C GLY A 721 4.94 3.37 -3.82
N GLY A 722 4.21 2.63 -3.00
CA GLY A 722 4.34 2.64 -1.55
C GLY A 722 3.00 2.78 -0.81
N VAL A 723 3.08 3.24 0.44
CA VAL A 723 1.92 3.63 1.23
C VAL A 723 1.36 4.96 0.69
N VAL A 724 0.04 5.04 0.53
CA VAL A 724 -0.67 6.30 0.30
C VAL A 724 -0.82 7.03 1.63
N ASP A 725 0.26 7.70 2.02
CA ASP A 725 0.38 8.41 3.28
C ASP A 725 -0.01 9.89 3.18
N ASP A 726 -0.11 10.56 4.33
CA ASP A 726 -0.49 11.96 4.43
C ASP A 726 0.45 12.88 3.62
N LEU A 727 1.72 12.52 3.44
CA LEU A 727 2.68 13.21 2.57
C LEU A 727 2.31 13.09 1.09
N LEU A 728 2.01 11.87 0.61
CA LEU A 728 1.55 11.65 -0.77
C LEU A 728 0.23 12.38 -1.02
N VAL A 729 -0.73 12.28 -0.09
CA VAL A 729 -2.00 13.02 -0.12
C VAL A 729 -1.76 14.54 -0.21
N ARG A 730 -0.83 15.10 0.58
CA ARG A 730 -0.46 16.52 0.46
C ARG A 730 0.15 16.86 -0.89
N ARG A 731 0.87 15.93 -1.53
CA ARG A 731 1.55 16.16 -2.82
C ARG A 731 0.61 16.16 -4.03
N PHE A 732 -0.46 15.36 -3.99
CA PHE A 732 -1.46 15.26 -5.07
C PHE A 732 -2.69 16.16 -4.88
N ALA A 733 -2.82 16.85 -3.73
CA ALA A 733 -3.91 17.79 -3.50
C ALA A 733 -3.96 18.89 -4.58
N PRO A 734 -5.13 19.11 -5.22
CA PRO A 734 -5.22 19.89 -6.45
C PRO A 734 -5.08 21.40 -6.24
N ARG A 735 -4.87 22.14 -7.33
CA ARG A 735 -5.23 23.55 -7.41
C ARG A 735 -6.61 23.65 -8.05
N ILE A 736 -7.50 24.46 -7.47
CA ILE A 736 -8.81 24.76 -8.07
C ILE A 736 -8.85 26.25 -8.40
N TRP A 737 -9.18 26.59 -9.63
CA TRP A 737 -9.52 27.97 -10.01
C TRP A 737 -11.01 28.19 -9.87
N LEU A 738 -11.38 29.20 -9.08
CA LEU A 738 -12.75 29.70 -9.01
C LEU A 738 -12.97 30.72 -10.13
N HIS A 739 -14.16 30.73 -10.70
CA HIS A 739 -14.50 31.60 -11.83
C HIS A 739 -14.25 33.10 -11.49
N PRO A 740 -13.79 33.95 -12.42
CA PRO A 740 -13.54 35.38 -12.17
C PRO A 740 -14.76 36.16 -11.64
N GLU A 741 -15.96 35.70 -12.00
CA GLU A 741 -17.24 36.25 -11.56
C GLU A 741 -17.93 35.40 -10.48
N GLU A 742 -17.19 34.58 -9.72
CA GLU A 742 -17.77 33.81 -8.62
C GLU A 742 -18.28 34.73 -7.49
N GLN A 743 -19.43 34.37 -6.95
CA GLN A 743 -20.09 35.07 -5.84
C GLN A 743 -20.24 34.18 -4.59
N PHE A 744 -20.21 32.86 -4.76
CA PHE A 744 -20.33 31.87 -3.70
C PHE A 744 -19.00 31.15 -3.52
N TRP A 745 -18.25 31.60 -2.54
CA TRP A 745 -16.93 31.08 -2.24
C TRP A 745 -17.02 29.78 -1.43
N PRO A 746 -15.95 28.95 -1.39
CA PRO A 746 -15.94 27.76 -0.55
C PRO A 746 -16.02 28.11 0.95
N THR A 747 -16.38 27.12 1.77
CA THR A 747 -16.51 27.28 3.23
C THR A 747 -16.25 25.98 3.97
N SER A 748 -16.05 26.06 5.29
CA SER A 748 -15.94 24.85 6.12
C SER A 748 -17.31 24.24 6.42
N THR A 749 -17.39 22.91 6.50
CA THR A 749 -18.60 22.22 6.96
C THR A 749 -19.00 22.65 8.36
N GLN A 750 -18.04 22.91 9.24
CA GLN A 750 -18.29 23.33 10.62
C GLN A 750 -18.97 24.70 10.67
N THR A 751 -18.46 25.68 9.91
CA THR A 751 -19.07 27.02 9.77
C THR A 751 -20.47 26.93 9.19
N PHE A 752 -20.66 26.09 8.16
CA PHE A 752 -21.98 25.91 7.56
C PHE A 752 -22.97 25.26 8.54
N VAL A 753 -22.66 24.06 9.04
CA VAL A 753 -23.57 23.26 9.89
C VAL A 753 -23.95 24.01 11.17
N SER A 754 -23.01 24.75 11.79
CA SER A 754 -23.30 25.57 12.98
C SER A 754 -24.27 26.75 12.75
N ASN A 755 -24.51 27.15 11.50
CA ASN A 755 -25.46 28.19 11.12
C ASN A 755 -26.77 27.62 10.53
N MET A 756 -26.89 26.30 10.42
CA MET A 756 -28.07 25.62 9.88
C MET A 756 -29.00 25.13 11.01
N SER A 757 -30.28 24.98 10.69
CA SER A 757 -31.26 24.30 11.53
C SER A 757 -31.42 22.85 11.08
N GLN A 758 -31.55 21.94 12.03
CA GLN A 758 -31.66 20.51 11.77
C GLN A 758 -33.09 20.01 12.00
N THR A 759 -33.67 19.36 11.00
CA THR A 759 -34.91 18.58 11.13
C THR A 759 -34.58 17.09 11.26
N ALA A 760 -35.60 16.23 11.36
CA ALA A 760 -35.40 14.77 11.37
C ALA A 760 -34.78 14.21 10.07
N THR A 761 -34.86 14.96 8.95
CA THR A 761 -34.48 14.49 7.61
C THR A 761 -33.56 15.45 6.84
N ARG A 762 -33.41 16.71 7.27
CA ARG A 762 -32.71 17.77 6.53
C ARG A 762 -31.90 18.73 7.40
N LEU A 763 -30.93 19.38 6.77
CA LEU A 763 -30.29 20.61 7.26
C LEU A 763 -30.85 21.81 6.48
N THR A 764 -31.72 22.62 7.07
CA THR A 764 -32.32 23.80 6.42
C THR A 764 -31.72 25.09 6.95
N THR A 765 -31.83 26.19 6.19
CA THR A 765 -31.55 27.53 6.77
C THR A 765 -32.49 27.84 7.95
N PRO A 766 -32.10 28.71 8.90
CA PRO A 766 -32.92 29.03 10.09
C PRO A 766 -34.29 29.64 9.78
N THR A 767 -34.38 30.39 8.68
CA THR A 767 -35.64 30.83 8.06
C THR A 767 -35.56 30.57 6.56
N GLY A 768 -36.69 30.61 5.85
CA GLY A 768 -36.70 30.47 4.39
C GLY A 768 -35.84 31.54 3.68
N LEU A 769 -35.38 31.22 2.47
CA LEU A 769 -34.48 32.07 1.67
C LEU A 769 -35.12 33.37 1.15
N GLY A 770 -36.46 33.50 1.24
CA GLY A 770 -37.22 34.66 0.75
C GLY A 770 -37.57 34.61 -0.74
N CYS A 771 -36.74 33.95 -1.56
CA CYS A 771 -37.06 33.53 -2.93
C CYS A 771 -36.25 32.27 -3.30
N ASP A 772 -36.61 31.60 -4.40
CA ASP A 772 -35.99 30.34 -4.83
C ASP A 772 -34.49 30.51 -5.19
N SER A 773 -34.14 31.63 -5.83
CA SER A 773 -32.76 31.98 -6.23
C SER A 773 -32.03 32.89 -5.23
N CYS A 774 -32.55 33.02 -4.01
CA CYS A 774 -32.02 33.92 -3.00
C CYS A 774 -31.04 33.21 -2.05
N ALA A 775 -29.97 33.89 -1.68
CA ALA A 775 -29.03 33.45 -0.64
C ALA A 775 -28.78 34.61 0.36
N PRO A 776 -29.77 34.95 1.21
CA PRO A 776 -29.72 36.18 2.04
C PRO A 776 -28.78 36.08 3.24
N PHE A 777 -28.30 34.89 3.58
CA PHE A 777 -27.45 34.66 4.76
C PHE A 777 -25.97 34.77 4.40
N ALA A 778 -25.23 35.64 5.08
CA ALA A 778 -23.82 35.90 4.79
C ALA A 778 -22.92 34.64 4.83
N PHE A 779 -23.24 33.63 5.66
CA PHE A 779 -22.46 32.39 5.74
C PHE A 779 -22.54 31.53 4.46
N LEU A 780 -23.57 31.72 3.62
CA LEU A 780 -23.74 31.02 2.35
C LEU A 780 -22.77 31.51 1.28
N ALA A 781 -22.29 32.76 1.39
CA ALA A 781 -21.33 33.35 0.45
C ALA A 781 -19.89 32.82 0.63
N GLY A 782 -19.60 32.09 1.71
CA GLY A 782 -18.29 31.49 1.99
C GLY A 782 -17.15 32.49 2.21
N GLN A 783 -15.92 32.07 1.94
CA GLN A 783 -14.70 32.87 2.12
C GLN A 783 -13.79 32.77 0.89
N SER A 784 -13.28 33.90 0.39
CA SER A 784 -12.37 33.90 -0.77
C SER A 784 -11.02 33.25 -0.40
N PRO A 785 -10.54 32.25 -1.16
CA PRO A 785 -9.20 31.66 -0.97
C PRO A 785 -8.03 32.64 -1.18
N SER A 786 -8.29 33.85 -1.68
CA SER A 786 -7.30 34.94 -1.75
C SER A 786 -7.14 35.71 -0.44
N GLN A 787 -8.05 35.53 0.52
CA GLN A 787 -8.15 36.30 1.77
C GLN A 787 -8.02 35.43 3.03
N ALA A 788 -8.37 34.15 2.93
CA ALA A 788 -8.25 33.16 4.01
C ALA A 788 -7.90 31.79 3.44
N ASP A 789 -7.20 30.96 4.22
CA ASP A 789 -7.05 29.55 3.90
C ASP A 789 -8.35 28.81 4.23
N VAL A 790 -9.02 28.28 3.20
CA VAL A 790 -10.32 27.59 3.30
C VAL A 790 -10.09 26.08 3.29
N PRO A 791 -10.67 25.31 4.23
CA PRO A 791 -10.35 23.90 4.40
C PRO A 791 -10.83 23.02 3.26
N VAL A 792 -10.01 22.03 2.93
CA VAL A 792 -10.29 20.92 2.00
C VAL A 792 -10.13 19.60 2.74
N TYR A 793 -11.01 18.65 2.47
CA TYR A 793 -11.10 17.40 3.23
C TYR A 793 -10.65 16.22 2.36
N ALA A 794 -9.42 15.74 2.55
CA ALA A 794 -8.93 14.52 1.94
C ALA A 794 -9.36 13.28 2.74
N GLN A 795 -10.15 12.43 2.10
CA GLN A 795 -10.59 11.13 2.61
C GLN A 795 -9.76 10.04 1.93
N VAL A 796 -8.95 9.31 2.70
CA VAL A 796 -8.08 8.23 2.19
C VAL A 796 -8.80 6.89 2.32
N ILE A 797 -9.16 6.26 1.21
CA ILE A 797 -10.04 5.09 1.15
C ILE A 797 -9.26 3.87 0.59
N PRO A 798 -8.66 3.04 1.46
CA PRO A 798 -8.21 1.70 1.06
C PRO A 798 -9.41 0.90 0.56
N ARG A 799 -9.34 0.39 -0.67
CA ARG A 799 -10.45 -0.34 -1.28
C ARG A 799 -10.45 -1.80 -0.87
N THR A 800 -11.65 -2.38 -0.79
CA THR A 800 -11.87 -3.77 -0.42
C THR A 800 -12.63 -4.54 -1.51
N GLN A 801 -12.30 -5.82 -1.67
CA GLN A 801 -13.07 -6.77 -2.48
C GLN A 801 -13.52 -7.91 -1.57
N SER A 802 -14.83 -8.13 -1.45
CA SER A 802 -15.40 -9.12 -0.52
C SER A 802 -14.82 -8.99 0.90
N ASP A 803 -14.82 -7.75 1.40
CA ASP A 803 -14.27 -7.32 2.70
C ASP A 803 -12.76 -7.55 2.92
N ARG A 804 -12.00 -7.97 1.90
CA ARG A 804 -10.54 -8.09 1.94
C ARG A 804 -9.86 -6.85 1.35
N PRO A 805 -8.78 -6.31 1.96
CA PRO A 805 -8.01 -5.22 1.38
C PRO A 805 -7.47 -5.55 -0.02
N THR A 806 -7.45 -4.55 -0.90
CA THR A 806 -6.83 -4.63 -2.24
C THR A 806 -5.55 -3.78 -2.27
N ASN A 807 -4.86 -3.75 -3.42
CA ASN A 807 -3.77 -2.81 -3.69
C ASN A 807 -4.27 -1.41 -4.13
N VAL A 808 -5.58 -1.18 -4.20
CA VAL A 808 -6.17 0.09 -4.63
C VAL A 808 -6.48 0.97 -3.41
N THR A 809 -6.08 2.24 -3.47
CA THR A 809 -6.47 3.26 -2.49
C THR A 809 -6.88 4.52 -3.25
N ASP A 810 -8.09 5.00 -3.00
CA ASP A 810 -8.57 6.25 -3.59
C ASP A 810 -8.48 7.38 -2.56
N VAL A 811 -7.95 8.53 -2.97
CA VAL A 811 -7.92 9.75 -2.17
C VAL A 811 -8.95 10.71 -2.76
N VAL A 812 -10.02 10.96 -2.01
CA VAL A 812 -11.07 11.90 -2.41
C VAL A 812 -10.84 13.24 -1.72
N TYR A 813 -10.49 14.25 -2.49
CA TYR A 813 -10.39 15.65 -2.06
C TYR A 813 -11.76 16.29 -2.18
N TRP A 814 -12.49 16.34 -1.07
CA TRP A 814 -13.79 16.99 -0.98
C TRP A 814 -13.63 18.48 -0.75
N VAL A 815 -14.32 19.27 -1.56
CA VAL A 815 -14.50 20.72 -1.35
C VAL A 815 -15.97 21.02 -1.11
N PHE A 816 -16.23 22.07 -0.34
CA PHE A 816 -17.58 22.41 0.11
C PHE A 816 -17.88 23.90 -0.09
N TYR A 817 -19.07 24.20 -0.61
CA TYR A 817 -19.56 25.56 -0.84
C TYR A 817 -20.85 25.80 -0.06
N GLY A 818 -21.06 27.04 0.39
CA GLY A 818 -22.24 27.40 1.20
C GLY A 818 -23.54 27.38 0.40
N TYR A 819 -23.51 27.73 -0.89
CA TYR A 819 -24.68 27.77 -1.75
C TYR A 819 -24.27 27.63 -3.20
N ASN A 820 -24.92 26.71 -3.91
CA ASN A 820 -24.81 26.52 -5.34
C ASN A 820 -25.89 27.38 -6.04
N ARG A 821 -25.48 28.24 -6.97
CA ARG A 821 -26.37 29.09 -7.79
C ARG A 821 -26.72 28.43 -9.14
N GLY A 822 -26.52 27.13 -9.26
CA GLY A 822 -27.03 26.35 -10.38
C GLY A 822 -26.53 26.84 -11.75
N LYS A 823 -27.36 26.64 -12.77
CA LYS A 823 -27.10 27.04 -14.17
C LYS A 823 -28.23 27.93 -14.66
N ARG A 824 -27.91 28.95 -15.47
CA ARG A 824 -28.92 29.90 -15.98
C ARG A 824 -29.80 29.23 -17.04
N ALA A 825 -31.12 29.32 -16.93
CA ALA A 825 -32.04 28.82 -17.95
C ALA A 825 -33.22 29.76 -18.16
N CYS A 826 -33.93 29.56 -19.26
CA CYS A 826 -35.20 30.23 -19.48
C CYS A 826 -36.27 29.64 -18.56
N LYS A 827 -37.03 30.50 -17.88
CA LYS A 827 -38.10 30.09 -16.95
C LYS A 827 -39.47 30.04 -17.64
N HIS A 828 -39.73 31.00 -18.54
CA HIS A 828 -40.99 31.14 -19.27
C HIS A 828 -40.75 31.45 -20.75
N GLU A 829 -41.33 30.66 -21.66
CA GLU A 829 -41.28 30.96 -23.10
C GLU A 829 -42.15 32.18 -23.43
N ALA A 830 -41.64 33.06 -24.30
CA ALA A 830 -42.38 34.19 -24.83
C ALA A 830 -43.63 33.75 -25.62
N ASN A 831 -44.74 34.45 -25.41
CA ASN A 831 -46.01 34.15 -26.05
C ASN A 831 -45.92 34.16 -27.60
N SER A 832 -46.76 33.35 -28.23
CA SER A 832 -46.98 33.02 -29.65
C SER A 832 -46.77 34.08 -30.76
N SER A 833 -46.54 35.36 -30.45
CA SER A 833 -46.09 36.37 -31.41
C SER A 833 -44.57 36.33 -31.64
N ARG A 834 -43.80 35.76 -30.71
CA ARG A 834 -42.39 35.38 -30.86
C ARG A 834 -42.13 34.02 -30.19
N PRO A 835 -42.68 32.91 -30.73
CA PRO A 835 -42.19 31.59 -30.34
C PRO A 835 -40.68 31.59 -30.57
N ARG A 836 -39.91 31.00 -29.66
CA ARG A 836 -38.43 31.08 -29.62
C ARG A 836 -37.79 32.34 -29.04
N SER A 837 -38.40 32.99 -28.06
CA SER A 837 -37.70 33.91 -27.15
C SER A 837 -38.04 33.64 -25.69
N CYS A 838 -37.21 34.14 -24.78
CA CYS A 838 -37.39 33.95 -23.34
C CYS A 838 -37.82 35.26 -22.66
N ASP A 839 -38.93 35.25 -21.93
CA ASP A 839 -39.47 36.43 -21.23
C ASP A 839 -38.87 36.60 -19.83
N GLU A 840 -38.52 35.50 -19.14
CA GLU A 840 -37.93 35.50 -17.81
C GLU A 840 -36.78 34.49 -17.70
N TRP A 841 -35.62 34.94 -17.22
CA TRP A 841 -34.46 34.08 -16.96
C TRP A 841 -34.28 33.86 -15.46
N ASP A 842 -33.95 32.63 -15.07
CA ASP A 842 -33.61 32.31 -13.68
C ASP A 842 -32.39 31.36 -13.62
N SER A 843 -31.97 31.02 -12.42
CA SER A 843 -30.92 30.02 -12.17
C SER A 843 -31.58 28.73 -11.65
N PHE A 844 -31.26 27.59 -12.24
CA PHE A 844 -31.90 26.29 -11.99
C PHE A 844 -30.90 25.29 -11.40
N ALA A 845 -31.43 24.36 -10.59
CA ALA A 845 -30.66 23.48 -9.72
C ALA A 845 -29.91 24.21 -8.60
N ASN A 846 -30.33 25.43 -8.21
CA ASN A 846 -29.75 26.14 -7.06
C ASN A 846 -29.97 25.30 -5.80
N HIS A 847 -29.02 25.31 -4.85
CA HIS A 847 -29.21 24.59 -3.59
C HIS A 847 -28.30 25.07 -2.46
N VAL A 848 -28.75 24.89 -1.22
CA VAL A 848 -28.02 25.30 -0.01
C VAL A 848 -27.08 24.18 0.46
N GLY A 849 -25.78 24.48 0.52
CA GLY A 849 -24.71 23.54 0.86
C GLY A 849 -24.40 22.58 -0.28
N ASP A 850 -23.15 22.54 -0.75
CA ASP A 850 -22.77 21.89 -2.00
C ASP A 850 -21.42 21.16 -1.90
N TRP A 851 -21.33 19.97 -2.52
CA TRP A 851 -20.26 18.98 -2.34
C TRP A 851 -19.67 18.53 -3.68
N GLU A 852 -18.50 19.07 -4.01
CA GLU A 852 -17.73 18.75 -5.21
C GLU A 852 -16.44 17.99 -4.82
N HIS A 853 -15.81 17.26 -5.76
CA HIS A 853 -14.59 16.51 -5.46
C HIS A 853 -13.66 16.28 -6.64
N LEU A 854 -12.39 16.05 -6.31
CA LEU A 854 -11.44 15.28 -7.14
C LEU A 854 -11.12 13.97 -6.42
N THR A 855 -11.18 12.86 -7.13
CA THR A 855 -10.64 11.57 -6.69
C THR A 855 -9.35 11.26 -7.44
N VAL A 856 -8.29 10.94 -6.71
CA VAL A 856 -7.05 10.38 -7.25
C VAL A 856 -6.97 8.91 -6.84
N ARG A 857 -6.99 8.01 -7.82
CA ARG A 857 -6.79 6.57 -7.59
C ARG A 857 -5.32 6.23 -7.58
N PHE A 858 -4.89 5.52 -6.54
CA PHE A 858 -3.59 4.89 -6.45
C PHE A 858 -3.75 3.36 -6.53
N VAL A 859 -2.86 2.69 -7.26
CA VAL A 859 -2.77 1.22 -7.31
C VAL A 859 -1.33 0.83 -7.01
N ASP A 860 -1.13 -0.03 -6.00
CA ASP A 860 0.18 -0.29 -5.36
C ASP A 860 0.89 0.99 -4.86
N GLY A 861 0.11 2.03 -4.58
CA GLY A 861 0.59 3.37 -4.19
C GLY A 861 0.98 4.28 -5.34
N ARG A 862 0.77 3.87 -6.60
CA ARG A 862 1.12 4.66 -7.81
C ARG A 862 -0.12 5.37 -8.35
N PRO A 863 -0.07 6.68 -8.64
CA PRO A 863 -1.22 7.40 -9.18
C PRO A 863 -1.60 6.84 -10.55
N ALA A 864 -2.87 6.50 -10.74
CA ALA A 864 -3.35 5.77 -11.91
C ALA A 864 -4.44 6.54 -12.66
N VAL A 865 -5.46 7.02 -11.95
CA VAL A 865 -6.67 7.62 -12.54
C VAL A 865 -7.11 8.86 -11.75
N LEU A 866 -7.65 9.84 -12.47
CA LEU A 866 -8.29 11.06 -11.96
C LEU A 866 -9.77 11.07 -12.34
N THR A 867 -10.65 11.34 -11.37
CA THR A 867 -12.10 11.45 -11.57
C THR A 867 -12.63 12.67 -10.84
N THR A 868 -13.37 13.56 -11.51
CA THR A 868 -14.03 14.70 -10.86
C THR A 868 -15.48 14.41 -10.52
N SER A 869 -16.12 15.27 -9.74
CA SER A 869 -17.55 15.29 -9.45
C SER A 869 -18.47 15.29 -10.68
N GLN A 870 -17.96 15.70 -11.84
CA GLN A 870 -18.68 15.71 -13.11
C GLN A 870 -18.49 14.42 -13.92
N GLY A 871 -18.16 13.29 -13.26
CA GLY A 871 -17.86 12.00 -13.89
C GLY A 871 -18.95 11.42 -14.81
N VAL A 872 -20.21 11.86 -14.68
CA VAL A 872 -21.29 11.48 -15.62
C VAL A 872 -21.10 12.14 -17.00
N LEU A 873 -20.45 13.30 -17.07
CA LEU A 873 -20.06 13.98 -18.31
C LEU A 873 -18.62 13.68 -18.74
N LEU A 874 -17.73 13.40 -17.80
CA LEU A 874 -16.30 13.22 -18.02
C LEU A 874 -15.86 11.80 -17.66
N ALA A 875 -15.40 11.04 -18.65
CA ALA A 875 -14.79 9.74 -18.39
C ALA A 875 -13.56 9.87 -17.46
N PRO A 876 -13.26 8.86 -16.62
CA PRO A 876 -12.05 8.84 -15.80
C PRO A 876 -10.77 9.00 -16.63
N MET A 877 -9.91 9.94 -16.25
CA MET A 877 -8.69 10.30 -16.99
C MET A 877 -7.46 9.58 -16.42
N SER A 878 -6.52 9.16 -17.28
CA SER A 878 -5.26 8.57 -16.80
C SER A 878 -4.38 9.62 -16.10
N PHE A 879 -3.64 9.25 -15.05
CA PHE A 879 -2.69 10.17 -14.45
C PHE A 879 -1.53 10.49 -15.42
N GLY A 880 -1.39 11.78 -15.74
CA GLY A 880 -0.46 12.29 -16.75
C GLY A 880 -1.11 12.58 -18.11
N ASP A 881 -2.44 12.46 -18.24
CA ASP A 881 -3.17 12.84 -19.45
C ASP A 881 -2.87 14.28 -19.88
N LYS A 882 -2.59 14.47 -21.18
CA LYS A 882 -2.25 15.78 -21.78
C LYS A 882 -3.26 16.89 -21.52
N ASN A 883 -4.53 16.55 -21.29
CA ASN A 883 -5.61 17.51 -21.08
C ASN A 883 -5.76 17.91 -19.60
N VAL A 884 -5.00 17.35 -18.67
CA VAL A 884 -5.00 17.76 -17.26
C VAL A 884 -3.69 18.48 -16.93
N ALA A 885 -3.78 19.77 -16.60
CA ALA A 885 -2.61 20.54 -16.16
C ALA A 885 -2.08 20.03 -14.81
N LEU A 886 -0.76 19.87 -14.67
CA LEU A 886 -0.08 19.61 -13.40
C LEU A 886 0.74 20.82 -12.93
N VAL A 887 0.50 21.28 -11.70
CA VAL A 887 1.21 22.40 -11.07
C VAL A 887 2.06 21.95 -9.87
N GLY A 888 3.18 22.63 -9.63
CA GLY A 888 4.05 22.34 -8.48
C GLY A 888 4.61 20.90 -8.42
N GLY A 889 4.69 20.22 -9.57
CA GLY A 889 5.07 18.80 -9.68
C GLY A 889 3.88 17.92 -10.07
N TRP A 890 3.08 17.52 -9.08
CA TRP A 890 2.09 16.43 -9.21
C TRP A 890 0.64 16.82 -8.96
N ARG A 891 0.35 18.11 -8.76
CA ARG A 891 -0.98 18.60 -8.35
C ARG A 891 -1.85 18.84 -9.58
N PRO A 892 -2.99 18.14 -9.74
CA PRO A 892 -3.93 18.47 -10.80
C PRO A 892 -4.46 19.89 -10.64
N GLU A 893 -4.53 20.63 -11.75
CA GLU A 893 -5.16 21.95 -11.82
C GLU A 893 -6.55 21.79 -12.45
N LEU A 894 -7.58 22.18 -11.70
CA LEU A 894 -8.99 22.11 -12.06
C LEU A 894 -9.63 23.50 -12.05
N TYR A 895 -10.82 23.60 -12.62
CA TYR A 895 -11.61 24.82 -12.70
C TYR A 895 -13.02 24.52 -12.19
N ALA A 896 -13.47 25.29 -11.20
CA ALA A 896 -14.85 25.28 -10.76
C ALA A 896 -15.71 26.13 -11.71
N ALA A 897 -16.83 25.58 -12.13
CA ALA A 897 -17.82 26.31 -12.92
C ALA A 897 -18.52 27.41 -12.09
N LYS A 898 -18.86 28.52 -12.74
CA LYS A 898 -19.48 29.70 -12.11
C LYS A 898 -20.81 29.33 -11.41
N GLY A 899 -20.87 29.49 -10.09
CA GLY A 899 -22.05 29.29 -9.26
C GLY A 899 -22.49 27.84 -9.06
N SER A 900 -22.30 26.98 -10.06
CA SER A 900 -22.58 25.53 -9.99
C SER A 900 -21.44 24.71 -9.42
N HIS A 901 -20.24 25.28 -9.31
CA HIS A 901 -18.99 24.72 -8.78
C HIS A 901 -18.46 23.43 -9.41
N GLY A 902 -19.15 22.88 -10.41
CA GLY A 902 -18.75 21.69 -11.16
C GLY A 902 -17.26 21.71 -11.48
N LEU A 903 -16.52 20.67 -11.07
CA LEU A 903 -15.07 20.62 -11.24
C LEU A 903 -14.67 19.98 -12.57
N TYR A 904 -13.96 20.75 -13.40
CA TYR A 904 -13.52 20.37 -14.74
C TYR A 904 -12.00 20.50 -14.92
N PRO A 905 -11.38 19.72 -15.83
CA PRO A 905 -9.95 19.85 -16.16
C PRO A 905 -9.64 20.97 -17.15
N GLU A 906 -10.65 21.63 -17.73
CA GLU A 906 -10.46 22.62 -18.81
C GLU A 906 -11.24 23.91 -18.61
N LEU A 907 -10.65 25.00 -19.13
CA LEU A 907 -11.30 26.28 -19.40
C LEU A 907 -12.18 26.16 -20.64
N ALA A 908 -13.41 25.68 -20.44
CA ALA A 908 -14.41 25.49 -21.49
C ALA A 908 -15.82 25.85 -21.01
N THR A 909 -16.75 25.82 -21.96
CA THR A 909 -18.19 25.85 -21.72
C THR A 909 -18.76 24.46 -21.97
N TYR A 910 -19.39 23.85 -20.96
CA TYR A 910 -19.93 22.50 -21.01
C TYR A 910 -21.46 22.57 -21.11
N ASP A 911 -21.99 22.32 -22.30
CA ASP A 911 -23.43 22.25 -22.58
C ASP A 911 -23.96 20.85 -22.22
N TYR A 912 -25.10 20.79 -21.50
CA TYR A 912 -25.75 19.54 -21.11
C TYR A 912 -26.68 18.98 -22.21
N GLY A 913 -26.64 19.55 -23.42
CA GLY A 913 -27.15 18.95 -24.66
C GLY A 913 -28.66 19.11 -24.89
N TRP A 914 -29.33 19.98 -24.12
CA TRP A 914 -30.79 20.08 -24.15
C TRP A 914 -31.33 20.78 -25.41
N ARG A 915 -31.84 19.98 -26.35
CA ARG A 915 -32.40 20.45 -27.64
C ARG A 915 -33.86 20.93 -27.52
N GLY A 916 -34.11 21.94 -26.69
CA GLY A 916 -35.42 22.57 -26.56
C GLY A 916 -35.39 23.89 -25.77
N LEU A 917 -35.40 25.03 -26.49
CA LEU A 917 -35.64 26.39 -26.01
C LEU A 917 -34.59 27.00 -25.02
N TRP A 918 -33.56 27.65 -25.59
CA TRP A 918 -32.76 28.75 -25.01
C TRP A 918 -31.58 28.44 -24.05
N SER A 919 -30.72 27.51 -24.47
CA SER A 919 -29.26 27.70 -24.66
C SER A 919 -28.36 28.39 -23.61
N GLU A 920 -28.68 28.40 -22.32
CA GLU A 920 -27.71 28.78 -21.25
C GLU A 920 -27.53 27.76 -20.11
N PHE A 921 -28.19 26.59 -20.16
CA PHE A 921 -28.03 25.54 -19.15
C PHE A 921 -26.70 24.78 -19.34
N ARG A 922 -25.61 25.48 -19.01
CA ARG A 922 -24.23 25.11 -19.28
C ARG A 922 -23.34 25.52 -18.11
N ASP A 923 -22.27 24.77 -17.90
CA ASP A 923 -21.22 25.19 -16.97
C ASP A 923 -20.15 25.99 -17.70
N VAL A 924 -19.79 27.14 -17.14
CA VAL A 924 -18.74 28.03 -17.66
C VAL A 924 -17.63 28.10 -16.62
N THR A 925 -16.44 27.70 -17.04
CA THR A 925 -15.24 27.65 -16.18
C THR A 925 -14.31 28.82 -16.50
N GLY A 926 -13.51 29.25 -15.52
CA GLY A 926 -12.69 30.45 -15.65
C GLY A 926 -11.50 30.49 -14.70
N ARG A 927 -10.41 31.15 -15.11
CA ARG A 927 -9.18 31.28 -14.33
C ARG A 927 -9.21 32.57 -13.48
N GLY A 928 -10.02 32.57 -12.43
CA GLY A 928 -10.20 33.71 -11.52
C GLY A 928 -9.28 33.62 -10.30
N THR A 929 -9.84 33.28 -9.13
CA THR A 929 -9.06 33.12 -7.89
C THR A 929 -8.51 31.70 -7.78
N ALA A 930 -7.20 31.56 -7.58
CA ALA A 930 -6.58 30.27 -7.29
C ALA A 930 -6.82 29.84 -5.84
N TRP A 931 -7.29 28.61 -5.65
CA TRP A 931 -7.37 27.93 -4.37
C TRP A 931 -6.32 26.82 -4.33
N ASP A 932 -5.25 27.07 -3.56
CA ASP A 932 -4.19 26.11 -3.28
C ASP A 932 -4.65 25.19 -2.14
N THR A 933 -5.36 24.11 -2.47
CA THR A 933 -6.07 23.25 -1.48
C THR A 933 -5.16 22.65 -0.40
N TRP A 934 -3.86 22.57 -0.66
CA TRP A 934 -2.86 22.07 0.30
C TRP A 934 -2.56 23.02 1.47
N ARG A 935 -2.97 24.30 1.41
CA ARG A 935 -2.73 25.27 2.50
C ARG A 935 -3.54 24.94 3.76
N ASP A 936 -4.80 24.55 3.58
CA ASP A 936 -5.62 23.98 4.65
C ASP A 936 -6.20 22.61 4.26
N LEU A 937 -5.30 21.63 4.09
CA LEU A 937 -5.70 20.24 3.84
C LEU A 937 -5.86 19.45 5.14
N ARG A 938 -7.10 19.09 5.44
CA ARG A 938 -7.51 18.18 6.51
C ARG A 938 -7.53 16.76 5.95
N ILE A 939 -6.78 15.84 6.54
CA ILE A 939 -6.63 14.46 6.05
C ILE A 939 -7.22 13.51 7.09
N SER A 940 -8.04 12.56 6.64
CA SER A 940 -8.56 11.48 7.48
C SER A 940 -8.61 10.18 6.67
N PRO A 941 -8.21 9.03 7.25
CA PRO A 941 -8.61 7.73 6.72
C PRO A 941 -10.13 7.65 6.58
N TRP A 942 -10.59 6.78 5.69
CA TRP A 942 -12.00 6.46 5.63
C TRP A 942 -12.48 5.87 6.96
N GLN A 943 -13.62 6.38 7.42
CA GLN A 943 -14.32 5.92 8.61
C GLN A 943 -15.79 5.65 8.24
N ARG A 944 -16.40 4.67 8.93
CA ARG A 944 -17.85 4.49 8.88
C ARG A 944 -18.56 5.74 9.40
N ARG A 945 -19.80 5.94 8.95
CA ARG A 945 -20.71 6.99 9.39
C ARG A 945 -20.72 7.07 10.93
N GLY A 946 -20.50 8.26 11.48
CA GLY A 946 -20.46 8.48 12.94
C GLY A 946 -19.06 8.44 13.55
N GLY A 947 -18.06 7.85 12.88
CA GLY A 947 -16.69 7.77 13.40
C GLY A 947 -15.90 9.09 13.30
N TYR A 948 -16.19 9.92 12.29
CA TYR A 948 -15.42 11.14 12.04
C TYR A 948 -15.47 12.10 13.23
N SER A 949 -14.31 12.53 13.69
CA SER A 949 -14.18 13.40 14.85
C SER A 949 -12.91 14.24 14.75
N GLY A 950 -13.02 15.54 15.05
CA GLY A 950 -11.93 16.49 14.95
C GLY A 950 -11.60 16.91 13.51
N GLY A 951 -10.76 17.94 13.40
CA GLY A 951 -10.24 18.43 12.12
C GLY A 951 -11.29 19.00 11.16
N GLY A 952 -12.52 19.27 11.61
CA GLY A 952 -13.61 19.76 10.77
C GLY A 952 -14.37 18.65 10.02
N PHE A 953 -14.09 17.37 10.27
CA PHE A 953 -14.77 16.26 9.61
C PHE A 953 -16.15 15.94 10.20
N GLU A 954 -16.64 16.68 11.20
CA GLU A 954 -17.93 16.46 11.86
C GLU A 954 -19.10 16.41 10.86
N GLY A 955 -19.05 17.22 9.80
CA GLY A 955 -20.02 17.22 8.71
C GLY A 955 -20.09 15.91 7.91
N PHE A 956 -19.04 15.09 7.89
CA PHE A 956 -19.03 13.79 7.21
C PHE A 956 -19.94 12.76 7.91
N ASN A 957 -20.34 12.98 9.16
CA ASN A 957 -21.28 12.11 9.86
C ASN A 957 -22.76 12.36 9.47
N LEU A 958 -23.04 13.46 8.75
CA LEU A 958 -24.40 13.90 8.43
C LEU A 958 -24.93 13.17 7.19
N THR A 959 -26.01 12.42 7.38
CA THR A 959 -26.74 11.69 6.32
C THR A 959 -28.14 12.24 6.07
N LEU A 960 -28.41 13.42 6.60
CA LEU A 960 -29.59 14.19 6.24
C LEU A 960 -29.42 14.68 4.81
N ALA A 961 -30.51 14.98 4.11
CA ALA A 961 -30.39 15.77 2.89
C ALA A 961 -29.91 17.18 3.26
N TRP A 962 -29.00 17.75 2.47
CA TRP A 962 -28.47 19.08 2.74
C TRP A 962 -29.39 20.15 2.14
N GLY A 963 -29.41 21.33 2.75
CA GLY A 963 -30.18 22.48 2.27
C GLY A 963 -31.70 22.39 2.42
N ASN A 964 -32.37 23.27 1.67
CA ASN A 964 -33.80 23.52 1.78
C ASN A 964 -34.64 22.64 0.83
N GLU A 965 -35.93 22.50 1.11
CA GLU A 965 -36.87 21.81 0.23
C GLU A 965 -36.96 22.47 -1.15
N ARG A 966 -37.35 21.68 -2.16
CA ARG A 966 -37.39 22.16 -3.55
C ARG A 966 -38.53 23.15 -3.75
N SER A 967 -38.30 24.19 -4.56
CA SER A 967 -39.29 25.21 -4.89
C SER A 967 -38.99 25.89 -6.23
N GLY A 968 -39.97 26.60 -6.79
CA GLY A 968 -39.88 27.15 -8.15
C GLY A 968 -39.90 26.05 -9.23
N CYS A 969 -40.79 25.08 -9.08
CA CYS A 969 -40.88 23.90 -9.96
C CYS A 969 -41.93 24.02 -11.08
N ASP A 970 -42.92 24.89 -10.95
CA ASP A 970 -44.08 24.94 -11.86
C ASP A 970 -43.84 25.98 -12.98
N ASN A 971 -42.92 25.68 -13.91
CA ASN A 971 -42.58 26.55 -15.05
C ASN A 971 -41.89 25.79 -16.20
N ASP A 972 -41.89 26.39 -17.40
CA ASP A 972 -41.34 25.77 -18.64
C ASP A 972 -39.87 25.36 -18.49
N GLY A 973 -39.08 26.16 -17.74
CA GLY A 973 -37.67 25.88 -17.48
C GLY A 973 -37.42 24.66 -16.62
N ALA A 974 -38.33 24.37 -15.68
CA ALA A 974 -38.24 23.20 -14.82
C ALA A 974 -38.64 21.91 -15.56
N ASP A 975 -39.68 21.98 -16.40
CA ASP A 975 -40.06 20.88 -17.31
C ASP A 975 -38.95 20.59 -18.33
N ALA A 976 -38.24 21.62 -18.81
CA ALA A 976 -37.13 21.49 -19.74
C ALA A 976 -35.85 20.95 -19.10
N THR A 977 -35.45 21.44 -17.93
CA THR A 977 -34.18 21.04 -17.29
C THR A 977 -34.30 19.80 -16.41
N GLY A 978 -35.51 19.43 -15.97
CA GLY A 978 -35.74 18.41 -14.94
C GLY A 978 -35.42 18.89 -13.51
N HIS A 979 -34.95 20.13 -13.37
CA HIS A 979 -34.52 20.77 -12.12
C HIS A 979 -35.48 21.89 -11.75
N CYS A 980 -35.74 22.12 -10.46
CA CYS A 980 -36.44 23.34 -10.06
C CYS A 980 -35.47 24.52 -9.97
N VAL A 981 -36.00 25.73 -9.80
CA VAL A 981 -35.17 26.91 -9.49
C VAL A 981 -34.37 26.65 -8.21
N LEU A 982 -35.02 26.20 -7.13
CA LEU A 982 -34.37 25.66 -5.93
C LEU A 982 -34.59 24.15 -5.86
N ASP A 983 -33.50 23.38 -5.83
CA ASP A 983 -33.52 21.93 -5.63
C ASP A 983 -32.96 21.53 -4.24
N PRO A 984 -33.13 20.27 -3.83
CA PRO A 984 -32.45 19.72 -2.66
C PRO A 984 -30.92 19.84 -2.78
N GLY A 985 -30.24 20.19 -1.70
CA GLY A 985 -28.79 20.07 -1.64
C GLY A 985 -28.35 18.60 -1.69
N PRO A 986 -27.13 18.32 -2.19
CA PRO A 986 -26.61 16.98 -2.37
C PRO A 986 -26.54 16.18 -1.07
N LEU A 987 -26.50 14.86 -1.22
CA LEU A 987 -26.15 13.99 -0.12
C LEU A 987 -24.66 14.14 0.22
N GLY A 988 -24.36 14.27 1.52
CA GLY A 988 -23.00 14.40 2.02
C GLY A 988 -22.13 13.13 1.83
N PRO A 989 -20.81 13.22 2.04
CA PRO A 989 -19.84 12.17 1.69
C PRO A 989 -20.19 10.75 2.18
N ALA A 990 -20.72 10.59 3.39
CA ALA A 990 -21.08 9.28 3.94
C ALA A 990 -22.18 8.53 3.17
N MET A 991 -22.95 9.23 2.33
CA MET A 991 -24.03 8.65 1.50
C MET A 991 -23.61 8.40 0.05
N ARG A 992 -22.40 8.81 -0.35
CA ARG A 992 -21.90 8.66 -1.72
C ARG A 992 -21.34 7.24 -1.90
N ALA A 993 -21.89 6.47 -2.83
CA ALA A 993 -21.54 5.05 -3.02
C ALA A 993 -20.05 4.85 -3.38
N PHE A 994 -19.50 5.72 -4.25
CA PHE A 994 -18.08 5.68 -4.61
C PHE A 994 -17.15 5.96 -3.42
N ALA A 995 -17.63 6.58 -2.35
CA ALA A 995 -16.87 6.87 -1.14
C ALA A 995 -16.88 5.70 -0.13
N GLN A 996 -17.37 4.52 -0.50
CA GLN A 996 -17.38 3.31 0.33
C GLN A 996 -16.24 2.36 -0.05
N PRO A 997 -15.49 1.73 0.88
CA PRO A 997 -14.36 0.86 0.58
C PRO A 997 -14.64 -0.26 -0.43
N ALA A 998 -15.84 -0.83 -0.41
CA ALA A 998 -16.26 -1.89 -1.33
C ALA A 998 -16.49 -1.43 -2.79
N SER A 999 -16.51 -0.11 -3.07
CA SER A 999 -16.64 0.44 -4.42
C SER A 999 -15.28 0.41 -5.13
N LEU A 1000 -15.04 -0.64 -5.92
CA LEU A 1000 -13.86 -0.75 -6.80
C LEU A 1000 -14.06 -0.03 -8.12
N ASP A 1001 -15.30 -0.03 -8.62
CA ASP A 1001 -15.69 0.70 -9.83
C ASP A 1001 -15.73 2.21 -9.55
N MET A 1002 -15.09 3.00 -10.41
CA MET A 1002 -15.31 4.43 -10.56
C MET A 1002 -15.77 4.63 -12.00
N ARG A 1003 -17.08 4.64 -12.18
CA ARG A 1003 -17.73 5.08 -13.42
C ARG A 1003 -17.75 6.60 -13.45
#